data_AF-A0A2E3QMQ6-F1
#
_entry.id   AF-A0A2E3QMQ6-F1
#
_cell.length_a   1.000
_cell.length_b   1.000
_cell.length_c   1.000
_cell.angle_alpha   90.00
_cell.angle_beta   90.00
_cell.angle_gamma   90.00
#
_symmetry.space_group_name_H-M   'P 1'
#
loop_
_entity.id
_entity.type
_entity.pdbx_description
1 polymer ?
#
loop_
_entity_poly.entity_id
_entity_poly.type
_entity_poly.pdbx_seq_one_letter_code
_entity_poly.pdbx_strand_id
1 'polypeptide(L)'
;MIKKNKLYSFLAFIFSACIYVVGQVEMTGQSEWINRSNLDKAPFVDAEVVENYGDIKIETPSNTYYYFLNAKYFTNSGSLHLHGDFDYRLFKTQESSNIKADLSPENAEVFYNKSSGVFDRKTDSLTSGIINIGANKIVNRGLITTDNAGIIKISGKLVDLKRGGIEIKTGRDFDHPDGLDENGTPLSWGINNNSVFGSQGAYQDRRVLLGGDNAGGLVTQDWGIRETHWAIETAAVPYFSPVSIFGVGANELTFSTDYNLNFTEITSPYQLFTIWEGAPNWHKANRKEAPYGEYILWNGPLFADKFSGKMDESFVVLGDSDYHHTIQGVLLRQTGSENIQMDVKLNPRTWNLNGDLNPERFYSGLAVEIKTKNGLTNVINGKLDHRSMYVIDELPNVEASQNRLLTNSLVVASKPTLAPESFVLTRYTPLEFTGGESMSQDLRPFRFQFGENNSSTANSSLLGFRITNVVSRAELSEMPVPEIGGVNKMLQAGSIHISADELDLSMARIRAEGGISVKTKNLISSEGAVLDTQNLSLHIGSESQFLVITNMVPEKVERFTGGIKTYSTWWANQYKTRGLGDDPSNETTVNAHYHLLVVDAFMQTELPVRVSDMILRSNTIELYDKMWVADELKIYAENLSINNNLTLGRKEFHGSEEYSTEFGQYSWDYNVAPNLKYFTNNAMLTVPQHANFVNVENNSYVSWVNNGNIAAQDIYVKSKNISNYGLLNSQGSVVLNADSIVLQDGLIETEQSLVINSSNLKFSSQTNIIKGNIIFNISNIVTDGNIESGNYIETHGGIELRTKPKFGDMLGTEIVLQTSDYTTQHIIWNADDKGLNTSGYENNAAIGRLTLVNARNSKFKFSSADTTGSKAIYIDYIDFGVNEEKLMFEDRIETVDIADNITVYFSASNLPAELLDGMYGGRLKWINFPGNFSSMPVYMNKLNKTYFVNKVFRQSLYIDTDNDGTANGFDLTPFGDGVPSVVSTKRLGNKKIEIQWLAFPNSIYRVEYKDEITEDWRLLNEFVYEGISVGNAVFIDSYSKKSESGFYRLKYIE
;
A
#
# COMPACT_ATOMS: atom_id res chain seq x y z
N MET A 1 13.52 63.56 -52.61
CA MET A 1 14.32 62.53 -53.31
C MET A 1 14.76 61.50 -52.27
N ILE A 2 13.98 60.42 -52.12
CA ILE A 2 14.25 59.03 -52.54
C ILE A 2 14.90 58.18 -51.41
N LYS A 3 14.01 57.39 -50.79
CA LYS A 3 14.12 56.01 -50.28
C LYS A 3 15.27 55.61 -49.32
N LYS A 4 14.89 55.43 -48.05
CA LYS A 4 15.27 54.31 -47.18
C LYS A 4 14.02 53.48 -46.88
N ASN A 5 13.95 52.24 -47.37
CA ASN A 5 13.16 51.11 -46.83
C ASN A 5 13.27 49.88 -47.74
N LYS A 6 13.40 48.70 -47.10
CA LYS A 6 13.46 47.32 -47.63
C LYS A 6 14.85 46.81 -48.04
N LEU A 7 15.56 46.25 -47.06
CA LEU A 7 16.57 45.19 -47.25
C LEU A 7 16.39 44.11 -46.17
N TYR A 8 15.18 43.57 -46.07
CA TYR A 8 14.80 42.34 -45.37
C TYR A 8 13.62 41.79 -46.18
N SER A 9 13.66 40.52 -46.60
CA SER A 9 12.82 39.84 -47.62
C SER A 9 13.31 39.90 -49.08
N PHE A 10 14.34 39.09 -49.42
CA PHE A 10 14.54 38.41 -50.73
C PHE A 10 15.93 37.73 -50.77
N LEU A 11 16.12 36.60 -50.09
CA LEU A 11 17.26 35.67 -50.30
C LEU A 11 17.09 34.32 -49.56
N ALA A 12 15.85 33.83 -49.49
CA ALA A 12 15.50 32.49 -48.99
C ALA A 12 14.61 31.72 -49.99
N PHE A 13 14.68 32.11 -51.27
CA PHE A 13 14.11 31.41 -52.41
C PHE A 13 15.27 31.23 -53.39
N ILE A 14 15.44 30.01 -53.91
CA ILE A 14 16.59 29.52 -54.70
C ILE A 14 17.71 28.90 -53.83
N PHE A 15 17.38 27.81 -53.14
CA PHE A 15 18.16 26.56 -53.18
C PHE A 15 17.16 25.40 -53.14
N SER A 16 16.30 25.36 -54.16
CA SER A 16 15.51 24.21 -54.56
C SER A 16 15.90 23.94 -56.01
N ALA A 17 16.83 23.01 -56.20
CA ALA A 17 17.17 22.42 -57.49
C ALA A 17 17.89 21.09 -57.25
N CYS A 18 17.12 20.01 -57.46
CA CYS A 18 17.54 18.73 -58.04
C CYS A 18 18.98 18.25 -57.74
N ILE A 19 19.11 17.29 -56.81
CA ILE A 19 19.95 16.12 -57.08
C ILE A 19 19.00 14.94 -57.26
N TYR A 20 18.76 14.66 -58.54
CA TYR A 20 18.25 13.40 -59.05
C TYR A 20 19.12 12.25 -58.54
N VAL A 21 18.53 11.31 -57.81
CA VAL A 21 18.89 9.91 -57.98
C VAL A 21 17.84 9.34 -58.93
N VAL A 22 18.22 9.23 -60.21
CA VAL A 22 17.48 8.44 -61.19
C VAL A 22 17.62 6.98 -60.76
N GLY A 23 16.57 6.48 -60.11
CA GLY A 23 16.12 5.11 -60.19
C GLY A 23 14.60 5.17 -60.33
N GLN A 24 14.10 5.23 -61.58
CA GLN A 24 12.71 4.93 -61.90
C GLN A 24 12.37 3.57 -61.27
N VAL A 25 11.29 3.42 -60.51
CA VAL A 25 9.93 3.21 -61.03
C VAL A 25 8.90 3.94 -60.16
N GLU A 26 8.09 4.79 -60.80
CA GLU A 26 6.79 5.25 -60.32
C GLU A 26 5.87 4.03 -60.10
N MET A 27 5.29 3.88 -58.92
CA MET A 27 4.03 3.16 -58.78
C MET A 27 2.95 4.16 -58.45
N THR A 28 2.40 4.76 -59.49
CA THR A 28 1.12 5.45 -59.46
C THR A 28 0.00 4.40 -59.50
N GLY A 29 -0.73 4.23 -58.39
CA GLY A 29 -2.03 3.56 -58.34
C GLY A 29 -2.08 2.05 -58.61
N GLN A 30 -1.24 1.24 -57.97
CA GLN A 30 -1.40 -0.23 -58.00
C GLN A 30 -2.36 -0.74 -56.92
N SER A 31 -3.10 -1.83 -57.19
CA SER A 31 -3.94 -2.47 -56.17
C SER A 31 -3.11 -3.13 -55.06
N GLU A 32 -1.87 -3.53 -55.35
CA GLU A 32 -1.04 -4.33 -54.45
C GLU A 32 0.45 -4.05 -54.62
N TRP A 33 1.18 -3.98 -53.50
CA TRP A 33 2.63 -3.90 -53.43
C TRP A 33 3.17 -5.02 -52.53
N ILE A 34 4.14 -5.81 -53.03
CA ILE A 34 4.71 -6.96 -52.31
C ILE A 34 6.24 -6.82 -52.24
N ASN A 35 6.79 -6.75 -51.03
CA ASN A 35 8.24 -6.87 -50.80
C ASN A 35 8.64 -8.31 -50.47
N ARG A 36 9.64 -8.84 -51.19
CA ARG A 36 10.28 -10.15 -50.93
C ARG A 36 11.80 -10.06 -50.76
N SER A 37 12.34 -8.84 -50.72
CA SER A 37 13.78 -8.55 -50.76
C SER A 37 14.22 -7.76 -49.54
N ASN A 38 15.54 -7.57 -49.41
CA ASN A 38 16.12 -6.67 -48.43
C ASN A 38 16.27 -5.28 -49.05
N LEU A 39 15.52 -4.31 -48.53
CA LEU A 39 15.50 -2.93 -48.97
C LEU A 39 16.26 -2.07 -47.95
N ASP A 40 17.44 -1.58 -48.32
CA ASP A 40 18.23 -0.68 -47.46
C ASP A 40 17.61 0.72 -47.32
N LYS A 41 16.66 1.06 -48.20
CA LYS A 41 15.85 2.28 -48.09
C LYS A 41 14.45 2.01 -48.60
N ALA A 42 13.45 2.35 -47.79
CA ALA A 42 12.05 2.17 -48.16
C ALA A 42 11.64 3.10 -49.31
N PRO A 43 10.96 2.57 -50.34
CA PRO A 43 10.35 3.40 -51.38
C PRO A 43 9.09 4.10 -50.83
N PHE A 44 8.68 5.19 -51.46
CA PHE A 44 7.32 5.69 -51.27
C PHE A 44 6.34 4.68 -51.90
N VAL A 45 5.44 4.11 -51.11
CA VAL A 45 4.45 3.14 -51.58
C VAL A 45 3.06 3.78 -51.60
N ASP A 46 2.43 3.72 -52.77
CA ASP A 46 1.04 4.09 -53.01
C ASP A 46 0.30 2.86 -53.56
N ALA A 47 -0.38 2.12 -52.68
CA ALA A 47 -1.07 0.88 -53.01
C ALA A 47 -2.19 0.58 -52.01
N GLU A 48 -3.26 -0.09 -52.46
CA GLU A 48 -4.37 -0.49 -51.58
C GLU A 48 -3.99 -1.65 -50.63
N VAL A 49 -3.17 -2.59 -51.12
CA VAL A 49 -2.64 -3.75 -50.38
C VAL A 49 -1.12 -3.66 -50.30
N VAL A 50 -0.56 -3.84 -49.10
CA VAL A 50 0.89 -3.80 -48.83
C VAL A 50 1.29 -5.09 -48.10
N GLU A 51 2.14 -5.91 -48.73
CA GLU A 51 2.66 -7.14 -48.14
C GLU A 51 4.18 -7.07 -47.99
N ASN A 52 4.69 -7.33 -46.78
CA ASN A 52 6.12 -7.45 -46.52
C ASN A 52 6.51 -8.87 -46.12
N TYR A 53 7.39 -9.49 -46.89
CA TYR A 53 8.03 -10.78 -46.60
C TYR A 53 9.55 -10.66 -46.41
N GLY A 54 10.15 -9.53 -46.75
CA GLY A 54 11.59 -9.28 -46.64
C GLY A 54 11.92 -8.27 -45.53
N ASP A 55 13.13 -7.72 -45.58
CA ASP A 55 13.57 -6.70 -44.64
C ASP A 55 13.47 -5.30 -45.27
N ILE A 56 12.93 -4.33 -44.54
CA ILE A 56 12.80 -2.94 -44.98
C ILE A 56 13.47 -2.04 -43.94
N LYS A 57 14.44 -1.24 -44.36
CA LYS A 57 14.96 -0.11 -43.58
C LYS A 57 14.26 1.18 -44.00
N ILE A 58 13.67 1.87 -43.04
CA ILE A 58 12.97 3.13 -43.23
C ILE A 58 13.75 4.19 -42.46
N GLU A 59 14.20 5.22 -43.15
CA GLU A 59 14.82 6.40 -42.54
C GLU A 59 13.99 7.63 -42.90
N THR A 60 13.47 8.32 -41.89
CA THR A 60 12.74 9.58 -42.05
C THR A 60 13.50 10.73 -41.40
N PRO A 61 13.48 11.93 -42.00
CA PRO A 61 13.95 13.13 -41.31
C PRO A 61 13.22 13.34 -39.97
N SER A 62 13.87 14.02 -39.02
CA SER A 62 13.25 14.36 -37.73
C SER A 62 11.90 15.05 -37.93
N ASN A 63 10.91 14.70 -37.11
CA ASN A 63 9.53 15.20 -37.16
C ASN A 63 8.74 14.87 -38.45
N THR A 64 9.12 13.82 -39.20
CA THR A 64 8.38 13.35 -40.37
C THR A 64 7.94 11.91 -40.17
N TYR A 65 6.66 11.63 -40.38
CA TYR A 65 6.12 10.26 -40.35
C TYR A 65 6.39 9.54 -41.66
N TYR A 66 6.82 8.29 -41.59
CA TYR A 66 6.65 7.35 -42.69
C TYR A 66 5.23 6.80 -42.67
N TYR A 67 4.56 6.84 -43.82
CA TYR A 67 3.22 6.29 -44.02
C TYR A 67 3.10 5.69 -45.42
N PHE A 68 2.18 4.74 -45.57
CA PHE A 68 1.79 4.18 -46.85
C PHE A 68 0.60 4.96 -47.41
N LEU A 69 0.67 5.40 -48.67
CA LEU A 69 -0.44 6.10 -49.33
C LEU A 69 -1.48 5.09 -49.82
N ASN A 70 -2.76 5.42 -49.61
CA ASN A 70 -3.94 4.64 -49.98
C ASN A 70 -4.02 3.20 -49.42
N ALA A 71 -3.11 2.80 -48.54
CA ALA A 71 -3.04 1.47 -47.97
C ALA A 71 -4.22 1.20 -47.02
N LYS A 72 -5.01 0.19 -47.36
CA LYS A 72 -6.12 -0.33 -46.53
C LYS A 72 -5.75 -1.64 -45.86
N TYR A 73 -4.98 -2.48 -46.54
CA TYR A 73 -4.61 -3.81 -46.08
C TYR A 73 -3.10 -3.93 -45.97
N PHE A 74 -2.61 -4.24 -44.78
CA PHE A 74 -1.18 -4.43 -44.54
C PHE A 74 -0.93 -5.79 -43.91
N THR A 75 -0.01 -6.56 -44.49
CA THR A 75 0.47 -7.83 -43.94
C THR A 75 1.99 -7.83 -43.81
N ASN A 76 2.50 -8.01 -42.59
CA ASN A 76 3.93 -8.18 -42.34
C ASN A 76 4.27 -9.61 -41.92
N SER A 77 5.24 -10.21 -42.62
CA SER A 77 5.86 -11.49 -42.29
C SER A 77 7.39 -11.39 -42.18
N GLY A 78 7.98 -10.24 -42.54
CA GLY A 78 9.41 -9.96 -42.45
C GLY A 78 9.72 -8.86 -41.42
N SER A 79 10.78 -8.07 -41.62
CA SER A 79 11.23 -7.05 -40.66
C SER A 79 11.07 -5.64 -41.21
N LEU A 80 10.58 -4.73 -40.37
CA LEU A 80 10.60 -3.29 -40.61
C LEU A 80 11.49 -2.63 -39.55
N HIS A 81 12.61 -2.08 -39.98
CA HIS A 81 13.54 -1.33 -39.15
C HIS A 81 13.31 0.16 -39.37
N LEU A 82 12.77 0.85 -38.36
CA LEU A 82 12.34 2.24 -38.46
C LEU A 82 13.32 3.16 -37.74
N HIS A 83 13.89 4.13 -38.45
CA HIS A 83 14.62 5.28 -37.91
C HIS A 83 13.77 6.55 -38.07
N GLY A 84 12.96 6.82 -37.04
CA GLY A 84 12.02 7.96 -36.99
C GLY A 84 10.58 7.54 -36.65
N ASP A 85 9.59 8.30 -37.11
CA ASP A 85 8.17 8.09 -36.79
C ASP A 85 7.45 7.25 -37.84
N PHE A 86 6.47 6.45 -37.41
CA PHE A 86 5.68 5.59 -38.28
C PHE A 86 4.19 5.74 -38.00
N ASP A 87 3.40 5.88 -39.06
CA ASP A 87 1.94 5.96 -38.98
C ASP A 87 1.28 5.05 -40.04
N TYR A 88 0.63 4.00 -39.56
CA TYR A 88 -0.25 3.17 -40.36
C TYR A 88 -1.71 3.54 -40.12
N ARG A 89 -2.22 4.42 -40.98
CA ARG A 89 -3.62 4.82 -41.13
C ARG A 89 -3.91 5.06 -42.62
N LEU A 90 -5.16 5.26 -42.98
CA LEU A 90 -5.52 5.50 -44.38
C LEU A 90 -5.19 6.95 -44.77
N PHE A 91 -4.02 7.16 -45.39
CA PHE A 91 -3.61 8.44 -45.98
C PHE A 91 -4.00 8.49 -47.46
N LYS A 92 -4.99 9.33 -47.81
CA LYS A 92 -5.49 9.44 -49.19
C LYS A 92 -4.60 10.38 -50.02
N THR A 93 -4.36 10.04 -51.28
CA THR A 93 -3.75 10.98 -52.25
C THR A 93 -4.76 12.07 -52.64
N GLN A 94 -4.39 13.35 -52.53
CA GLN A 94 -5.24 14.45 -53.02
C GLN A 94 -4.99 14.70 -54.52
N GLU A 95 -6.05 14.91 -55.31
CA GLU A 95 -5.99 15.10 -56.78
C GLU A 95 -5.33 16.42 -57.25
N SER A 96 -4.78 17.26 -56.36
CA SER A 96 -4.12 18.51 -56.75
C SER A 96 -2.61 18.44 -56.56
N SER A 97 -1.88 18.94 -57.55
CA SER A 97 -0.43 18.79 -57.83
C SER A 97 0.57 19.30 -56.78
N ASN A 98 0.20 19.36 -55.50
CA ASN A 98 1.08 19.63 -54.38
C ASN A 98 0.80 18.59 -53.29
N ILE A 99 1.71 17.62 -53.13
CA ILE A 99 1.65 16.58 -52.10
C ILE A 99 1.59 17.25 -50.72
N LYS A 100 0.39 17.37 -50.14
CA LYS A 100 0.19 17.64 -48.72
C LYS A 100 -0.51 16.41 -48.15
N ALA A 101 0.15 15.77 -47.18
CA ALA A 101 -0.40 14.64 -46.45
C ALA A 101 -1.78 14.99 -45.87
N ASP A 102 -2.70 14.02 -45.89
CA ASP A 102 -4.00 14.13 -45.21
C ASP A 102 -3.78 14.53 -43.74
N LEU A 103 -4.35 15.67 -43.33
CA LEU A 103 -4.15 16.23 -42.00
C LEU A 103 -4.96 15.47 -40.93
N SER A 104 -5.85 14.55 -41.31
CA SER A 104 -6.65 13.75 -40.37
C SER A 104 -7.01 12.38 -40.97
N PRO A 105 -6.02 11.47 -41.11
CA PRO A 105 -6.23 10.17 -41.74
C PRO A 105 -7.18 9.27 -40.93
N GLU A 106 -8.05 8.54 -41.64
CA GLU A 106 -9.01 7.58 -41.09
C GLU A 106 -8.34 6.25 -40.73
N ASN A 107 -9.03 5.36 -40.00
CA ASN A 107 -8.54 4.00 -39.78
C ASN A 107 -8.44 3.24 -41.12
N ALA A 108 -7.34 2.51 -41.31
CA ALA A 108 -7.22 1.52 -42.39
C ALA A 108 -8.18 0.34 -42.15
N GLU A 109 -8.26 -0.62 -43.08
CA GLU A 109 -9.14 -1.78 -42.92
C GLU A 109 -8.49 -2.87 -42.07
N VAL A 110 -7.28 -3.29 -42.44
CA VAL A 110 -6.57 -4.39 -41.79
C VAL A 110 -5.10 -4.06 -41.56
N PHE A 111 -4.63 -4.33 -40.35
CA PHE A 111 -3.21 -4.47 -40.03
C PHE A 111 -2.97 -5.89 -39.52
N TYR A 112 -2.11 -6.66 -40.19
CA TYR A 112 -1.76 -8.01 -39.77
C TYR A 112 -0.24 -8.19 -39.67
N ASN A 113 0.28 -8.24 -38.45
CA ASN A 113 1.65 -8.64 -38.18
C ASN A 113 1.69 -10.13 -37.81
N LYS A 114 2.23 -10.97 -38.68
CA LYS A 114 2.34 -12.43 -38.47
C LYS A 114 3.37 -12.74 -37.40
N SER A 115 3.43 -14.01 -36.96
CA SER A 115 4.33 -14.46 -35.89
C SER A 115 5.81 -14.27 -36.20
N SER A 116 6.20 -14.26 -37.47
CA SER A 116 7.57 -13.94 -37.92
C SER A 116 7.81 -12.45 -38.13
N GLY A 117 6.75 -11.64 -38.12
CA GLY A 117 6.81 -10.22 -38.43
C GLY A 117 7.40 -9.41 -37.27
N VAL A 118 8.39 -8.58 -37.56
CA VAL A 118 9.05 -7.70 -36.59
C VAL A 118 8.91 -6.25 -37.04
N PHE A 119 8.44 -5.41 -36.13
CA PHE A 119 8.56 -3.96 -36.20
C PHE A 119 9.56 -3.52 -35.14
N ASP A 120 10.72 -3.01 -35.54
CA ASP A 120 11.77 -2.56 -34.64
C ASP A 120 12.11 -1.11 -34.94
N ARG A 121 11.62 -0.22 -34.08
CA ARG A 121 11.93 1.21 -34.15
C ARG A 121 13.16 1.53 -33.30
N LYS A 122 14.14 2.18 -33.93
CA LYS A 122 15.37 2.67 -33.30
C LYS A 122 15.47 4.17 -33.53
N THR A 123 15.73 4.93 -32.47
CA THR A 123 15.97 6.37 -32.58
C THR A 123 17.23 6.80 -31.84
N ASP A 124 17.69 8.01 -32.14
CA ASP A 124 18.82 8.62 -31.43
C ASP A 124 18.47 8.91 -29.96
N SER A 125 19.50 9.17 -29.14
CA SER A 125 19.36 9.45 -27.71
C SER A 125 18.56 10.73 -27.39
N LEU A 126 18.19 11.51 -28.40
CA LEU A 126 17.65 12.86 -28.26
C LEU A 126 16.21 13.01 -28.72
N THR A 127 15.60 12.05 -29.42
CA THR A 127 14.23 12.17 -29.95
C THR A 127 13.29 11.13 -29.35
N SER A 128 12.03 11.51 -29.07
CA SER A 128 10.95 10.54 -28.88
C SER A 128 10.31 10.31 -30.23
N GLY A 129 9.79 9.13 -30.46
CA GLY A 129 8.96 8.95 -31.63
C GLY A 129 7.98 7.82 -31.50
N ILE A 130 7.15 7.73 -32.51
CA ILE A 130 5.82 7.17 -32.38
C ILE A 130 5.64 6.08 -33.42
N ILE A 131 5.17 4.92 -32.96
CA ILE A 131 4.53 3.92 -33.82
C ILE A 131 3.03 4.06 -33.60
N ASN A 132 2.32 4.56 -34.61
CA ASN A 132 0.88 4.70 -34.59
C ASN A 132 0.24 3.70 -35.56
N ILE A 133 -0.65 2.85 -35.07
CA ILE A 133 -1.35 1.84 -35.87
C ILE A 133 -2.86 2.03 -35.66
N GLY A 134 -3.54 2.49 -36.69
CA GLY A 134 -4.99 2.70 -36.73
C GLY A 134 -5.67 1.89 -37.83
N ALA A 135 -6.42 0.84 -37.47
CA ALA A 135 -7.17 0.04 -38.43
C ALA A 135 -8.46 -0.57 -37.84
N ASN A 136 -9.47 -0.86 -38.67
CA ASN A 136 -10.71 -1.52 -38.24
C ASN A 136 -10.41 -2.88 -37.60
N LYS A 137 -9.51 -3.67 -38.20
CA LYS A 137 -9.04 -4.95 -37.67
C LYS A 137 -7.52 -4.97 -37.53
N ILE A 138 -7.04 -5.16 -36.30
CA ILE A 138 -5.62 -5.28 -35.99
C ILE A 138 -5.37 -6.69 -35.44
N VAL A 139 -4.44 -7.41 -36.07
CA VAL A 139 -3.98 -8.71 -35.60
C VAL A 139 -2.47 -8.64 -35.42
N ASN A 140 -1.98 -8.80 -34.20
CA ASN A 140 -0.55 -8.91 -33.93
C ASN A 140 -0.25 -10.30 -33.35
N ARG A 141 0.62 -11.04 -34.04
CA ARG A 141 1.19 -12.31 -33.58
C ARG A 141 2.72 -12.25 -33.45
N GLY A 142 3.34 -11.26 -34.09
CA GLY A 142 4.78 -11.02 -34.05
C GLY A 142 5.17 -10.02 -32.96
N LEU A 143 6.30 -9.34 -33.18
CA LEU A 143 6.84 -8.35 -32.25
C LEU A 143 6.68 -6.94 -32.81
N ILE A 144 6.14 -6.03 -32.00
CA ILE A 144 6.22 -4.58 -32.21
C ILE A 144 7.06 -4.02 -31.08
N THR A 145 8.24 -3.48 -31.40
CA THR A 145 9.20 -3.01 -30.41
C THR A 145 9.73 -1.62 -30.76
N THR A 146 9.97 -0.82 -29.74
CA THR A 146 10.66 0.48 -29.84
C THR A 146 11.61 0.62 -28.66
N ASP A 147 12.55 1.56 -28.79
CA ASP A 147 13.39 2.01 -27.69
C ASP A 147 12.63 2.77 -26.59
N ASN A 148 13.35 3.03 -25.51
CA ASN A 148 12.85 3.51 -24.22
C ASN A 148 12.05 4.83 -24.24
N ALA A 149 12.35 5.73 -25.18
CA ALA A 149 11.62 6.99 -25.33
C ALA A 149 10.42 6.88 -26.29
N GLY A 150 10.22 5.70 -26.89
CA GLY A 150 9.20 5.47 -27.89
C GLY A 150 7.78 5.44 -27.31
N ILE A 151 6.81 5.65 -28.20
CA ILE A 151 5.39 5.58 -27.88
C ILE A 151 4.72 4.67 -28.90
N ILE A 152 3.96 3.69 -28.42
CA ILE A 152 3.18 2.80 -29.28
C ILE A 152 1.70 3.09 -29.07
N LYS A 153 0.99 3.41 -30.16
CA LYS A 153 -0.46 3.62 -30.17
C LYS A 153 -1.12 2.61 -31.09
N ILE A 154 -2.06 1.86 -30.55
CA ILE A 154 -2.86 0.89 -31.28
C ILE A 154 -4.33 1.27 -31.11
N SER A 155 -5.00 1.58 -32.22
CA SER A 155 -6.41 1.94 -32.22
C SER A 155 -7.19 1.17 -33.29
N GLY A 156 -8.29 0.52 -32.91
CA GLY A 156 -9.12 -0.22 -33.85
C GLY A 156 -10.49 -0.59 -33.34
N LYS A 157 -11.30 -1.24 -34.18
CA LYS A 157 -12.57 -1.82 -33.73
C LYS A 157 -12.31 -3.18 -33.09
N LEU A 158 -11.67 -4.09 -33.84
CA LEU A 158 -11.21 -5.38 -33.36
C LEU A 158 -9.69 -5.37 -33.24
N VAL A 159 -9.18 -5.53 -32.02
CA VAL A 159 -7.73 -5.62 -31.74
C VAL A 159 -7.44 -6.98 -31.10
N ASP A 160 -6.76 -7.84 -31.86
CA ASP A 160 -6.41 -9.19 -31.46
C ASP A 160 -4.90 -9.29 -31.26
N LEU A 161 -4.45 -9.25 -30.01
CA LEU A 161 -3.05 -9.32 -29.60
C LEU A 161 -2.65 -10.70 -29.09
N LYS A 162 -3.51 -11.70 -29.28
CA LYS A 162 -3.31 -13.05 -28.78
C LYS A 162 -1.93 -13.60 -29.18
N ARG A 163 -1.14 -14.02 -28.19
CA ARG A 163 0.24 -14.53 -28.36
C ARG A 163 1.24 -13.54 -29.01
N GLY A 164 0.85 -12.29 -29.23
CA GLY A 164 1.71 -11.24 -29.76
C GLY A 164 2.62 -10.62 -28.70
N GLY A 165 3.70 -9.98 -29.15
CA GLY A 165 4.60 -9.20 -28.31
C GLY A 165 4.52 -7.71 -28.65
N ILE A 166 4.43 -6.86 -27.63
CA ILE A 166 4.60 -5.42 -27.74
C ILE A 166 5.58 -4.97 -26.66
N GLU A 167 6.65 -4.29 -27.05
CA GLU A 167 7.74 -3.97 -26.15
C GLU A 167 8.19 -2.52 -26.32
N ILE A 168 8.34 -1.84 -25.20
CA ILE A 168 9.23 -0.70 -25.08
C ILE A 168 10.43 -1.20 -24.32
N LYS A 169 11.57 -1.27 -25.01
CA LYS A 169 12.82 -1.72 -24.41
C LYS A 169 13.20 -0.72 -23.33
N THR A 170 13.55 -1.22 -22.15
CA THR A 170 14.56 -0.59 -21.28
C THR A 170 15.67 0.02 -22.14
N GLY A 171 16.10 1.25 -21.88
CA GLY A 171 17.14 1.88 -22.69
C GLY A 171 18.42 1.03 -22.80
N ARG A 172 19.31 1.44 -23.71
CA ARG A 172 20.35 0.54 -24.23
C ARG A 172 21.37 0.16 -23.15
N ASP A 173 21.36 -1.11 -22.74
CA ASP A 173 22.56 -1.77 -22.23
C ASP A 173 23.55 -1.91 -23.39
N PHE A 174 24.85 -1.80 -23.09
CA PHE A 174 26.09 -2.11 -23.83
C PHE A 174 26.16 -2.15 -25.38
N ASP A 175 25.13 -2.58 -26.09
CA ASP A 175 25.09 -2.87 -27.53
C ASP A 175 24.74 -1.64 -28.41
N HIS A 176 24.90 -0.41 -27.90
CA HIS A 176 24.79 0.78 -28.75
C HIS A 176 26.12 1.03 -29.47
N PRO A 177 26.10 1.30 -30.78
CA PRO A 177 27.27 1.81 -31.51
C PRO A 177 27.90 3.08 -30.92
N ASP A 178 27.26 3.77 -29.98
CA ASP A 178 27.74 5.04 -29.42
C ASP A 178 28.54 4.82 -28.12
N GLY A 179 28.51 3.60 -27.57
CA GLY A 179 29.36 3.18 -26.44
C GLY A 179 30.57 2.36 -26.87
N LEU A 180 30.64 1.99 -28.15
CA LEU A 180 31.69 1.17 -28.75
C LEU A 180 32.35 1.94 -29.90
N ASP A 181 33.62 1.68 -30.16
CA ASP A 181 34.29 2.16 -31.37
C ASP A 181 33.89 1.33 -32.61
N GLU A 182 34.41 1.71 -33.78
CA GLU A 182 34.18 1.01 -35.05
C GLU A 182 34.60 -0.48 -35.06
N ASN A 183 35.41 -0.89 -34.08
CA ASN A 183 35.90 -2.25 -33.90
C ASN A 183 35.14 -3.02 -32.81
N GLY A 184 34.12 -2.41 -32.20
CA GLY A 184 33.32 -3.02 -31.12
C GLY A 184 33.99 -2.96 -29.74
N THR A 185 34.98 -2.09 -29.54
CA THR A 185 35.69 -1.89 -28.26
C THR A 185 35.05 -0.76 -27.45
N PRO A 186 34.93 -0.85 -26.12
CA PRO A 186 34.44 0.24 -25.28
C PRO A 186 35.17 1.58 -25.52
N LEU A 187 34.41 2.67 -25.62
CA LEU A 187 34.96 4.03 -25.72
C LEU A 187 35.41 4.56 -24.36
N SER A 188 36.37 5.49 -24.38
CA SER A 188 36.68 6.32 -23.20
C SER A 188 35.52 7.29 -23.00
N TRP A 189 34.86 7.21 -21.85
CA TRP A 189 33.74 8.08 -21.51
C TRP A 189 34.21 9.40 -20.88
N GLY A 190 35.27 9.36 -20.08
CA GLY A 190 35.88 10.52 -19.46
C GLY A 190 36.74 11.36 -20.41
N ILE A 191 37.67 12.14 -19.86
CA ILE A 191 38.65 12.89 -20.66
C ILE A 191 39.55 11.94 -21.47
N ASN A 192 39.89 12.31 -22.72
CA ASN A 192 40.76 11.52 -23.60
C ASN A 192 41.74 12.45 -24.35
N ASN A 193 43.01 12.03 -24.47
CA ASN A 193 44.08 12.79 -25.14
C ASN A 193 44.64 12.10 -26.40
N ASN A 194 43.85 11.24 -27.07
CA ASN A 194 44.28 10.62 -28.32
C ASN A 194 44.44 11.68 -29.43
N SER A 195 45.68 12.08 -29.59
CA SER A 195 46.18 13.18 -30.41
C SER A 195 46.22 12.78 -31.88
N VAL A 196 45.05 12.78 -32.54
CA VAL A 196 45.01 12.85 -34.01
C VAL A 196 43.99 13.88 -34.53
N PHE A 197 42.84 14.15 -33.88
CA PHE A 197 41.89 15.18 -34.38
C PHE A 197 41.03 15.86 -33.30
N GLY A 198 41.52 16.05 -32.07
CA GLY A 198 40.80 16.88 -31.08
C GLY A 198 39.40 16.38 -30.68
N SER A 199 39.14 15.08 -30.73
CA SER A 199 37.89 14.50 -30.21
C SER A 199 37.96 14.45 -28.69
N GLN A 200 36.99 15.08 -28.03
CA GLN A 200 36.77 14.88 -26.61
C GLN A 200 36.06 13.51 -26.44
N GLY A 201 36.14 12.86 -25.27
CA GLY A 201 35.41 11.59 -25.05
C GLY A 201 33.89 11.74 -25.29
N ALA A 202 33.14 10.64 -25.44
CA ALA A 202 31.71 10.72 -25.81
C ALA A 202 30.84 11.52 -24.83
N TYR A 203 31.21 11.56 -23.54
CA TYR A 203 30.59 12.43 -22.54
C TYR A 203 31.01 13.90 -22.70
N GLN A 204 32.25 14.13 -23.12
CA GLN A 204 32.86 15.44 -23.28
C GLN A 204 32.34 16.17 -24.51
N ASP A 205 32.14 15.47 -25.63
CA ASP A 205 31.52 16.03 -26.84
C ASP A 205 30.07 16.53 -26.61
N ARG A 206 29.43 16.09 -25.51
CA ARG A 206 28.10 16.57 -25.07
C ARG A 206 28.16 17.84 -24.22
N ARG A 207 29.34 18.39 -23.97
CA ARG A 207 29.55 19.65 -23.23
C ARG A 207 29.45 20.83 -24.20
N VAL A 208 28.35 21.58 -24.16
CA VAL A 208 28.15 22.74 -25.05
C VAL A 208 28.78 23.99 -24.46
N LEU A 209 29.98 24.39 -24.91
CA LEU A 209 30.59 25.67 -24.55
C LEU A 209 29.81 26.85 -25.17
N LEU A 210 29.20 27.69 -24.35
CA LEU A 210 28.72 29.01 -24.80
C LEU A 210 29.96 29.95 -24.86
N GLY A 211 30.02 30.90 -25.80
CA GLY A 211 31.28 31.64 -26.08
C GLY A 211 31.64 32.74 -25.05
N GLY A 212 32.95 32.87 -24.76
CA GLY A 212 33.60 33.96 -24.00
C GLY A 212 34.22 33.52 -22.66
N ASP A 213 35.20 34.27 -22.14
CA ASP A 213 36.12 33.96 -21.02
C ASP A 213 35.47 33.57 -19.65
N ASN A 214 34.16 33.36 -19.58
CA ASN A 214 33.43 32.80 -18.42
C ASN A 214 32.06 32.26 -18.85
N ALA A 215 32.01 31.27 -19.74
CA ALA A 215 30.77 30.68 -20.20
C ALA A 215 30.75 29.17 -19.95
N GLY A 216 30.08 28.79 -18.84
CA GLY A 216 29.88 27.41 -18.41
C GLY A 216 29.09 26.62 -19.45
N GLY A 217 29.60 25.44 -19.81
CA GLY A 217 28.99 24.61 -20.84
C GLY A 217 27.94 23.65 -20.29
N LEU A 218 26.85 23.41 -21.04
CA LEU A 218 25.74 22.53 -20.65
C LEU A 218 26.05 21.07 -21.04
N VAL A 219 25.90 20.12 -20.12
CA VAL A 219 26.04 18.68 -20.41
C VAL A 219 24.67 18.02 -20.51
N THR A 220 24.40 17.36 -21.63
CA THR A 220 23.20 16.51 -21.77
C THR A 220 23.47 15.17 -21.09
N GLN A 221 22.74 14.90 -19.99
CA GLN A 221 22.86 13.65 -19.22
C GLN A 221 22.55 12.42 -20.07
N ASP A 222 23.19 11.30 -19.72
CA ASP A 222 22.82 9.98 -20.23
C ASP A 222 21.37 9.64 -19.83
N TRP A 223 20.73 8.81 -20.65
CA TRP A 223 19.32 8.49 -20.52
C TRP A 223 19.00 7.86 -19.16
N GLY A 224 17.91 8.34 -18.56
CA GLY A 224 17.42 7.86 -17.29
C GLY A 224 18.32 8.14 -16.09
N ILE A 225 19.29 9.06 -16.22
CA ILE A 225 20.06 9.60 -15.08
C ILE A 225 19.51 10.98 -14.75
N ARG A 226 19.27 11.25 -13.47
CA ARG A 226 18.75 12.53 -12.96
C ARG A 226 19.56 12.99 -11.78
N GLU A 227 20.31 14.08 -11.91
CA GLU A 227 20.96 14.68 -10.73
C GLU A 227 19.92 15.29 -9.80
N THR A 228 20.12 15.11 -8.50
CA THR A 228 19.21 15.53 -7.44
C THR A 228 19.89 16.46 -6.43
N HIS A 229 21.21 16.37 -6.22
CA HIS A 229 21.96 17.30 -5.35
C HIS A 229 23.44 17.39 -5.73
N TRP A 230 24.12 18.44 -5.29
CA TRP A 230 25.56 18.59 -5.49
C TRP A 230 26.22 19.58 -4.51
N ALA A 231 27.56 19.50 -4.41
CA ALA A 231 28.42 20.48 -3.76
C ALA A 231 29.86 20.42 -4.28
N ILE A 232 30.58 21.54 -4.18
CA ILE A 232 32.04 21.61 -4.35
C ILE A 232 32.60 22.40 -3.18
N GLU A 233 33.64 21.86 -2.55
CA GLU A 233 34.36 22.53 -1.48
C GLU A 233 35.87 22.53 -1.76
N THR A 234 36.48 23.71 -1.68
CA THR A 234 37.94 23.86 -1.61
C THR A 234 38.26 24.64 -0.34
N ALA A 235 38.86 23.98 0.65
CA ALA A 235 39.19 24.62 1.91
C ALA A 235 40.48 24.07 2.52
N ALA A 236 41.15 24.90 3.32
CA ALA A 236 42.16 24.42 4.26
C ALA A 236 41.43 23.74 5.43
N VAL A 237 41.82 22.52 5.75
CA VAL A 237 41.14 21.72 6.78
C VAL A 237 41.89 21.89 8.09
N PRO A 238 41.22 22.27 9.21
CA PRO A 238 41.89 22.47 10.50
C PRO A 238 42.31 21.16 11.19
N TYR A 239 42.30 20.03 10.46
CA TYR A 239 42.58 18.67 10.92
C TYR A 239 43.54 17.95 9.97
N PHE A 240 44.06 16.78 10.39
CA PHE A 240 44.96 15.95 9.59
C PHE A 240 44.28 15.30 8.36
N SER A 241 42.94 15.13 8.41
CA SER A 241 42.11 14.55 7.36
C SER A 241 40.74 15.26 7.30
N PRO A 242 40.17 15.54 6.10
CA PRO A 242 38.81 16.08 5.93
C PRO A 242 37.70 15.07 6.22
N VAL A 243 38.04 13.79 6.38
CA VAL A 243 37.11 12.68 6.55
C VAL A 243 37.50 11.82 7.75
N SER A 244 36.49 11.27 8.42
CA SER A 244 36.66 10.29 9.48
C SER A 244 36.13 8.94 9.01
N ILE A 245 36.99 7.93 9.05
CA ILE A 245 36.63 6.54 8.77
C ILE A 245 36.95 5.72 10.02
N PHE A 246 36.02 4.90 10.49
CA PHE A 246 36.20 4.03 11.66
C PHE A 246 35.33 2.77 11.57
N GLY A 247 35.72 1.70 12.26
CA GLY A 247 35.04 0.40 12.22
C GLY A 247 36.01 -0.78 12.28
N VAL A 248 35.51 -1.97 12.60
CA VAL A 248 36.29 -3.23 12.67
C VAL A 248 35.67 -4.26 11.72
N GLY A 249 36.31 -4.50 10.58
CA GLY A 249 35.86 -5.46 9.58
C GLY A 249 35.56 -4.82 8.22
N ALA A 250 35.66 -5.61 7.16
CA ALA A 250 35.61 -5.12 5.78
C ALA A 250 34.24 -4.55 5.35
N ASN A 251 33.15 -4.82 6.09
CA ASN A 251 31.76 -4.42 5.78
C ASN A 251 31.08 -3.61 6.92
N GLU A 252 31.85 -3.11 7.88
CA GLU A 252 31.34 -2.37 9.05
C GLU A 252 31.97 -0.98 9.16
N LEU A 253 32.45 -0.43 8.03
CA LEU A 253 33.07 0.88 8.02
C LEU A 253 32.01 1.97 8.12
N THR A 254 32.29 2.96 8.98
CA THR A 254 31.50 4.18 9.13
C THR A 254 32.28 5.33 8.52
N PHE A 255 31.56 6.18 7.79
CA PHE A 255 32.07 7.36 7.12
C PHE A 255 31.40 8.62 7.69
N SER A 256 32.22 9.65 7.94
CA SER A 256 31.75 11.00 8.25
C SER A 256 32.62 12.05 7.57
N THR A 257 32.00 13.10 7.03
CA THR A 257 32.70 14.34 6.65
C THR A 257 32.83 15.31 7.83
N ASP A 258 33.51 16.44 7.64
CA ASP A 258 33.54 17.56 8.60
C ASP A 258 32.14 18.21 8.78
N TYR A 259 31.94 18.90 9.91
CA TYR A 259 30.66 19.44 10.38
C TYR A 259 30.13 20.65 9.58
N ASN A 260 30.92 21.23 8.68
CA ASN A 260 30.60 22.48 7.97
C ASN A 260 30.35 22.30 6.46
N LEU A 261 30.09 21.08 5.99
CA LEU A 261 29.79 20.84 4.57
C LEU A 261 28.45 21.50 4.20
N ASN A 262 28.49 22.42 3.24
CA ASN A 262 27.30 23.05 2.68
C ASN A 262 27.00 22.42 1.31
N PHE A 263 25.79 21.90 1.14
CA PHE A 263 25.38 21.30 -0.13
C PHE A 263 23.94 21.66 -0.48
N THR A 264 23.61 21.56 -1.76
CA THR A 264 22.29 21.95 -2.27
C THR A 264 21.60 20.75 -2.89
N GLU A 265 20.34 20.51 -2.52
CA GLU A 265 19.48 19.50 -3.11
C GLU A 265 18.28 20.15 -3.81
N ILE A 266 17.79 19.53 -4.88
CA ILE A 266 16.60 19.95 -5.61
C ILE A 266 15.38 19.27 -4.99
N THR A 267 14.35 20.05 -4.71
CA THR A 267 13.07 19.53 -4.24
C THR A 267 12.44 18.65 -5.31
N SER A 268 12.27 17.38 -4.95
CA SER A 268 11.57 16.40 -5.75
C SER A 268 10.78 15.46 -4.84
N PRO A 269 9.79 14.72 -5.36
CA PRO A 269 9.12 13.66 -4.62
C PRO A 269 10.04 12.49 -4.23
N TYR A 270 11.33 12.57 -4.61
CA TYR A 270 12.31 11.50 -4.51
C TYR A 270 13.65 12.03 -3.99
N GLN A 271 13.59 12.99 -3.07
CA GLN A 271 14.76 13.52 -2.35
C GLN A 271 15.58 12.39 -1.75
N LEU A 272 16.90 12.58 -1.81
CA LEU A 272 17.88 11.67 -1.27
C LEU A 272 18.18 11.97 0.21
N PHE A 273 17.90 13.18 0.71
CA PHE A 273 18.09 13.55 2.11
C PHE A 273 16.79 13.93 2.84
N THR A 274 16.71 13.60 4.13
CA THR A 274 15.64 14.04 5.03
C THR A 274 16.20 14.83 6.21
N ILE A 275 15.35 15.71 6.74
CA ILE A 275 15.65 16.46 7.96
C ILE A 275 15.49 15.51 9.15
N TRP A 276 16.56 15.28 9.92
CA TRP A 276 16.47 14.51 11.16
C TRP A 276 15.48 15.15 12.16
N GLU A 277 14.75 14.32 12.90
CA GLU A 277 13.60 14.70 13.73
C GLU A 277 13.90 15.84 14.75
N GLY A 278 15.15 15.97 15.20
CA GLY A 278 15.60 17.02 16.13
C GLY A 278 16.12 18.32 15.49
N ALA A 279 16.03 18.51 14.18
CA ALA A 279 16.54 19.72 13.53
C ALA A 279 15.79 21.00 13.97
N PRO A 280 16.48 22.16 14.05
CA PRO A 280 15.87 23.45 14.37
C PRO A 280 14.67 23.80 13.47
N ASN A 281 13.66 24.47 14.04
CA ASN A 281 12.39 24.80 13.34
C ASN A 281 12.55 25.54 12.01
N TRP A 282 13.63 26.31 11.80
CA TRP A 282 13.88 27.03 10.54
C TRP A 282 14.27 26.09 9.38
N HIS A 283 14.94 24.96 9.65
CA HIS A 283 15.16 23.91 8.65
C HIS A 283 13.82 23.24 8.26
N LYS A 284 12.94 23.02 9.24
CA LYS A 284 11.61 22.44 9.01
C LYS A 284 10.66 23.40 8.27
N ALA A 285 10.81 24.71 8.47
CA ALA A 285 9.99 25.75 7.82
C ALA A 285 10.29 25.91 6.32
N ASN A 286 11.57 25.90 5.91
CA ASN A 286 11.96 25.97 4.48
C ASN A 286 11.49 24.76 3.66
N ARG A 287 11.18 23.62 4.31
CA ARG A 287 10.72 22.38 3.65
C ARG A 287 9.23 22.38 3.30
N LYS A 288 8.38 23.05 4.09
CA LYS A 288 6.91 22.98 3.93
C LYS A 288 6.38 23.76 2.73
N GLU A 289 7.18 24.62 2.11
CA GLU A 289 6.70 25.57 1.10
C GLU A 289 7.48 25.55 -0.23
N ALA A 290 8.58 24.79 -0.35
CA ALA A 290 9.39 24.76 -1.57
C ALA A 290 8.70 23.93 -2.68
N PRO A 291 8.20 24.54 -3.78
CA PRO A 291 7.63 23.85 -4.93
C PRO A 291 8.62 22.89 -5.58
N TYR A 292 8.11 21.93 -6.36
CA TYR A 292 8.94 21.02 -7.17
C TYR A 292 9.95 21.79 -8.03
N GLY A 293 11.25 21.44 -7.91
CA GLY A 293 12.34 22.06 -8.65
C GLY A 293 13.03 23.25 -7.97
N GLU A 294 12.69 23.59 -6.73
CA GLU A 294 13.43 24.57 -5.91
C GLU A 294 14.64 23.98 -5.18
N TYR A 295 15.54 24.83 -4.70
CA TYR A 295 16.74 24.43 -3.98
C TYR A 295 16.55 24.45 -2.47
N ILE A 296 16.91 23.35 -1.81
CA ILE A 296 17.12 23.28 -0.36
C ILE A 296 18.62 23.29 -0.09
N LEU A 297 19.05 24.22 0.77
CA LEU A 297 20.40 24.27 1.30
C LEU A 297 20.50 23.40 2.55
N TRP A 298 21.50 22.54 2.55
CA TRP A 298 21.89 21.69 3.67
C TRP A 298 23.23 22.18 4.23
N ASN A 299 23.35 22.13 5.56
CA ASN A 299 24.58 22.40 6.27
C ASN A 299 24.76 21.33 7.36
N GLY A 300 25.84 20.57 7.29
CA GLY A 300 26.17 19.53 8.26
C GLY A 300 26.96 18.38 7.65
N PRO A 301 27.49 17.46 8.49
CA PRO A 301 28.30 16.36 8.00
C PRO A 301 27.44 15.32 7.25
N LEU A 302 27.99 14.71 6.20
CA LEU A 302 27.48 13.45 5.66
C LEU A 302 27.94 12.33 6.58
N PHE A 303 26.99 11.47 6.98
CA PHE A 303 27.26 10.37 7.91
C PHE A 303 26.48 9.12 7.49
N ALA A 304 27.18 7.98 7.39
CA ALA A 304 26.57 6.67 7.18
C ALA A 304 27.51 5.54 7.64
N ASP A 305 26.92 4.41 8.00
CA ASP A 305 27.60 3.19 8.47
C ASP A 305 27.54 2.05 7.44
N LYS A 306 28.11 0.87 7.76
CA LYS A 306 28.00 -0.36 6.95
C LYS A 306 28.53 -0.25 5.52
N PHE A 307 29.58 0.54 5.33
CA PHE A 307 30.32 0.55 4.08
C PHE A 307 31.25 -0.66 3.98
N SER A 308 31.36 -1.18 2.75
CA SER A 308 32.48 -2.01 2.34
C SER A 308 33.60 -1.15 1.78
N GLY A 309 34.86 -1.47 2.08
CA GLY A 309 35.99 -0.62 1.71
C GLY A 309 37.10 -1.34 0.99
N LYS A 310 37.61 -0.74 -0.09
CA LYS A 310 38.82 -1.18 -0.79
C LYS A 310 39.82 -0.02 -0.86
N MET A 311 41.11 -0.33 -0.91
CA MET A 311 42.16 0.67 -1.10
C MET A 311 43.32 0.13 -1.95
N ASP A 312 44.12 1.06 -2.45
CA ASP A 312 45.42 0.81 -3.05
C ASP A 312 46.42 1.86 -2.55
N GLU A 313 47.69 1.47 -2.42
CA GLU A 313 48.76 2.34 -1.92
C GLU A 313 50.00 2.20 -2.81
N SER A 314 50.59 3.33 -3.21
CA SER A 314 51.78 3.37 -4.03
C SER A 314 52.82 4.34 -3.47
N PHE A 315 54.09 4.01 -3.69
CA PHE A 315 55.21 4.80 -3.19
C PHE A 315 56.18 5.10 -4.32
N VAL A 316 56.41 6.39 -4.60
CA VAL A 316 57.20 6.87 -5.73
C VAL A 316 58.27 7.84 -5.24
N VAL A 317 59.48 7.72 -5.79
CA VAL A 317 60.57 8.67 -5.54
C VAL A 317 60.81 9.48 -6.81
N LEU A 318 60.75 10.81 -6.69
CA LEU A 318 61.06 11.73 -7.79
C LEU A 318 62.46 12.31 -7.58
N GLY A 319 63.39 12.01 -8.49
CA GLY A 319 64.80 12.35 -8.31
C GLY A 319 65.44 11.54 -7.17
N ASP A 320 66.37 12.15 -6.44
CA ASP A 320 67.20 11.43 -5.45
C ASP A 320 66.66 11.51 -4.01
N SER A 321 65.71 12.42 -3.71
CA SER A 321 65.30 12.71 -2.32
C SER A 321 63.86 13.18 -2.11
N ASP A 322 63.00 13.16 -3.14
CA ASP A 322 61.58 13.53 -3.02
C ASP A 322 60.69 12.30 -2.95
N TYR A 323 60.15 12.01 -1.77
CA TYR A 323 59.42 10.79 -1.46
C TYR A 323 57.91 11.07 -1.46
N HIS A 324 57.16 10.31 -2.25
CA HIS A 324 55.71 10.42 -2.36
C HIS A 324 55.02 9.11 -2.01
N HIS A 325 53.97 9.20 -1.22
CA HIS A 325 53.12 8.08 -0.84
C HIS A 325 51.67 8.41 -1.21
N THR A 326 51.12 7.70 -2.19
CA THR A 326 49.71 7.84 -2.58
C THR A 326 48.87 6.75 -1.91
N ILE A 327 47.77 7.16 -1.28
CA ILE A 327 46.77 6.27 -0.68
C ILE A 327 45.41 6.61 -1.30
N GLN A 328 44.83 5.67 -2.05
CA GLN A 328 43.52 5.83 -2.68
C GLN A 328 42.55 4.79 -2.14
N GLY A 329 41.35 5.22 -1.75
CA GLY A 329 40.33 4.34 -1.18
C GLY A 329 38.97 4.56 -1.82
N VAL A 330 38.15 3.51 -1.73
CA VAL A 330 36.72 3.58 -2.04
C VAL A 330 35.90 3.00 -0.89
N LEU A 331 34.77 3.62 -0.60
CA LEU A 331 33.73 3.10 0.27
C LEU A 331 32.45 2.87 -0.55
N LEU A 332 31.91 1.65 -0.49
CA LEU A 332 30.75 1.21 -1.25
C LEU A 332 29.66 0.72 -0.29
N ARG A 333 28.45 1.27 -0.41
CA ARG A 333 27.26 0.87 0.34
C ARG A 333 26.07 0.72 -0.60
N GLN A 334 25.31 -0.37 -0.45
CA GLN A 334 24.07 -0.61 -1.17
C GLN A 334 22.99 -1.03 -0.16
N THR A 335 21.89 -0.28 -0.10
CA THR A 335 20.82 -0.47 0.91
C THR A 335 19.45 -0.83 0.33
N GLY A 336 19.33 -0.91 -1.00
CA GLY A 336 18.10 -1.34 -1.65
C GLY A 336 18.01 -2.86 -1.79
N SER A 337 18.01 -3.35 -3.03
CA SER A 337 17.92 -4.78 -3.36
C SER A 337 19.24 -5.52 -3.19
N GLU A 338 19.16 -6.76 -2.71
CA GLU A 338 20.27 -7.73 -2.63
C GLU A 338 20.75 -8.23 -4.01
N ASN A 339 19.95 -8.04 -5.07
CA ASN A 339 20.32 -8.39 -6.44
C ASN A 339 21.23 -7.33 -7.09
N ILE A 340 21.83 -6.44 -6.30
CA ILE A 340 22.77 -5.41 -6.76
C ILE A 340 24.15 -5.73 -6.20
N GLN A 341 25.16 -5.63 -7.06
CA GLN A 341 26.57 -5.73 -6.68
C GLN A 341 27.34 -4.54 -7.24
N MET A 342 28.43 -4.19 -6.56
CA MET A 342 29.34 -3.14 -6.98
C MET A 342 30.74 -3.69 -7.17
N ASP A 343 31.43 -3.18 -8.19
CA ASP A 343 32.84 -3.47 -8.46
C ASP A 343 33.58 -2.15 -8.74
N VAL A 344 34.89 -2.13 -8.51
CA VAL A 344 35.71 -0.92 -8.57
C VAL A 344 37.02 -1.17 -9.30
N LYS A 345 37.40 -0.23 -10.15
CA LYS A 345 38.64 -0.26 -10.93
C LYS A 345 39.40 1.06 -10.80
N LEU A 346 40.72 0.95 -10.71
CA LEU A 346 41.66 2.06 -10.83
C LEU A 346 42.01 2.25 -12.30
N ASN A 347 41.72 3.41 -12.84
CA ASN A 347 42.15 3.81 -14.17
C ASN A 347 43.50 4.54 -14.05
N PRO A 348 44.62 3.95 -14.49
CA PRO A 348 45.96 4.53 -14.34
C PRO A 348 46.19 5.76 -15.25
N ARG A 349 45.20 6.12 -16.09
CA ARG A 349 45.30 7.29 -16.96
C ARG A 349 45.16 8.57 -16.14
N THR A 350 46.13 9.45 -16.31
CA THR A 350 46.16 10.81 -15.76
C THR A 350 46.11 11.82 -16.90
N TRP A 351 45.45 12.96 -16.68
CA TRP A 351 45.24 13.96 -17.72
C TRP A 351 45.79 15.32 -17.31
N ASN A 352 46.65 15.86 -18.17
CA ASN A 352 47.33 17.13 -17.96
C ASN A 352 47.19 17.98 -19.23
N LEU A 353 46.51 19.12 -19.10
CA LEU A 353 46.16 19.98 -20.24
C LEU A 353 47.09 21.19 -20.36
N ASN A 354 47.57 21.73 -19.24
CA ASN A 354 48.51 22.85 -19.20
C ASN A 354 50.00 22.45 -19.15
N GLY A 355 50.30 21.15 -19.09
CA GLY A 355 51.66 20.62 -19.06
C GLY A 355 52.32 20.63 -17.67
N ASP A 356 51.61 21.05 -16.63
CA ASP A 356 52.03 20.98 -15.23
C ASP A 356 51.46 19.73 -14.55
N LEU A 357 52.31 18.72 -14.37
CA LEU A 357 51.88 17.41 -13.86
C LEU A 357 51.53 17.41 -12.35
N ASN A 358 51.23 18.53 -11.71
CA ASN A 358 51.08 18.62 -10.24
C ASN A 358 49.72 19.20 -9.84
N PRO A 359 48.88 18.48 -9.06
CA PRO A 359 49.11 17.20 -8.37
C PRO A 359 48.69 15.91 -9.14
N GLU A 360 48.17 16.01 -10.35
CA GLU A 360 47.45 14.94 -11.09
C GLU A 360 48.31 13.69 -11.36
N ARG A 361 49.65 13.82 -11.37
CA ARG A 361 50.56 12.68 -11.58
C ARG A 361 50.51 11.60 -10.51
N PHE A 362 49.97 11.91 -9.33
CA PHE A 362 50.02 11.02 -8.17
C PHE A 362 48.78 10.16 -7.98
N TYR A 363 47.69 10.44 -8.70
CA TYR A 363 46.39 9.80 -8.50
C TYR A 363 45.95 9.04 -9.75
N SER A 364 45.38 7.86 -9.56
CA SER A 364 44.59 7.17 -10.60
C SER A 364 43.11 7.54 -10.49
N GLY A 365 42.39 7.58 -11.60
CA GLY A 365 40.93 7.75 -11.58
C GLY A 365 40.25 6.50 -11.02
N LEU A 366 39.07 6.67 -10.41
CA LEU A 366 38.28 5.52 -9.92
C LEU A 366 37.02 5.35 -10.78
N ALA A 367 36.75 4.12 -11.21
CA ALA A 367 35.51 3.75 -11.89
C ALA A 367 34.78 2.69 -11.08
N VAL A 368 33.55 2.98 -10.66
CA VAL A 368 32.68 2.08 -9.92
C VAL A 368 31.57 1.58 -10.84
N GLU A 369 31.47 0.27 -11.01
CA GLU A 369 30.35 -0.40 -11.66
C GLU A 369 29.29 -0.75 -10.61
N ILE A 370 28.04 -0.45 -10.90
CA ILE A 370 26.87 -0.89 -10.13
C ILE A 370 26.04 -1.74 -11.06
N LYS A 371 25.88 -3.03 -10.77
CA LYS A 371 25.18 -3.97 -11.68
C LYS A 371 24.25 -4.94 -10.98
N THR A 372 23.30 -5.47 -11.74
CA THR A 372 22.45 -6.58 -11.29
C THR A 372 23.27 -7.87 -11.21
N LYS A 373 23.19 -8.57 -10.08
CA LYS A 373 23.93 -9.82 -9.84
C LYS A 373 23.41 -10.97 -10.69
N ASN A 374 22.09 -11.18 -10.72
CA ASN A 374 21.43 -12.29 -11.40
C ASN A 374 20.75 -11.90 -12.72
N GLY A 375 20.83 -10.62 -13.12
CA GLY A 375 20.06 -10.06 -14.25
C GLY A 375 18.60 -9.77 -13.88
N LEU A 376 17.86 -9.21 -14.83
CA LEU A 376 16.41 -8.96 -14.77
C LEU A 376 15.68 -9.71 -15.88
N THR A 377 14.54 -10.31 -15.59
CA THR A 377 13.73 -11.04 -16.55
C THR A 377 13.02 -10.08 -17.51
N ASN A 378 13.28 -10.23 -18.81
CA ASN A 378 12.49 -9.59 -19.85
C ASN A 378 11.29 -10.49 -20.22
N VAL A 379 10.08 -10.04 -19.90
CA VAL A 379 8.85 -10.83 -20.11
C VAL A 379 8.52 -11.13 -21.58
N ILE A 380 9.10 -10.39 -22.53
CA ILE A 380 8.84 -10.54 -23.97
C ILE A 380 9.58 -11.77 -24.52
N ASN A 381 10.85 -11.92 -24.16
CA ASN A 381 11.73 -12.96 -24.69
C ASN A 381 12.09 -14.05 -23.67
N GLY A 382 11.79 -13.85 -22.38
CA GLY A 382 12.08 -14.77 -21.28
C GLY A 382 13.57 -14.86 -20.89
N LYS A 383 14.42 -13.95 -21.38
CA LYS A 383 15.85 -13.91 -21.09
C LYS A 383 16.13 -13.02 -19.89
N LEU A 384 17.28 -13.27 -19.26
CA LEU A 384 17.84 -12.42 -18.20
C LEU A 384 18.72 -11.34 -18.84
N ASP A 385 18.36 -10.09 -18.60
CA ASP A 385 19.09 -8.91 -19.02
C ASP A 385 19.91 -8.35 -17.84
N HIS A 386 21.23 -8.32 -17.96
CA HIS A 386 22.09 -7.70 -16.95
C HIS A 386 22.14 -6.19 -17.14
N ARG A 387 21.76 -5.46 -16.08
CA ARG A 387 21.81 -4.00 -16.07
C ARG A 387 23.02 -3.53 -15.30
N SER A 388 23.69 -2.50 -15.81
CA SER A 388 24.74 -1.81 -15.08
C SER A 388 24.69 -0.31 -15.29
N MET A 389 25.44 0.38 -14.45
CA MET A 389 25.85 1.74 -14.63
C MET A 389 27.25 1.95 -14.05
N TYR A 390 27.89 3.04 -14.43
CA TYR A 390 29.25 3.38 -14.04
C TYR A 390 29.31 4.80 -13.51
N VAL A 391 30.02 4.96 -12.41
CA VAL A 391 30.43 6.24 -11.83
C VAL A 391 31.94 6.34 -12.00
N ILE A 392 32.40 7.30 -12.79
CA ILE A 392 33.82 7.57 -12.98
C ILE A 392 34.15 8.86 -12.24
N ASP A 393 35.13 8.80 -11.36
CA ASP A 393 35.64 9.91 -10.58
C ASP A 393 36.90 10.48 -11.24
N GLU A 394 36.77 11.73 -11.67
CA GLU A 394 37.78 12.54 -12.33
C GLU A 394 38.37 13.63 -11.39
N LEU A 395 37.86 13.74 -10.15
CA LEU A 395 38.28 14.79 -9.21
C LEU A 395 39.80 14.85 -8.95
N PRO A 396 40.52 13.71 -8.75
CA PRO A 396 41.93 13.76 -8.34
C PRO A 396 42.93 13.75 -9.52
N ASN A 397 42.49 13.41 -10.73
CA ASN A 397 43.37 13.09 -11.87
C ASN A 397 43.12 13.93 -13.14
N VAL A 398 42.21 14.89 -13.06
CA VAL A 398 41.97 15.96 -14.06
C VAL A 398 42.32 17.31 -13.45
N GLU A 399 42.97 18.16 -14.25
CA GLU A 399 43.51 19.45 -13.81
C GLU A 399 42.49 20.33 -13.07
N ALA A 400 42.83 20.72 -11.83
CA ALA A 400 41.93 21.44 -10.91
C ALA A 400 41.43 22.80 -11.43
N SER A 401 42.12 23.41 -12.40
CA SER A 401 41.73 24.68 -13.03
C SER A 401 40.52 24.54 -13.96
N GLN A 402 40.30 23.36 -14.54
CA GLN A 402 39.22 23.09 -15.49
C GLN A 402 37.98 22.53 -14.78
N ASN A 403 38.16 21.66 -13.78
CA ASN A 403 37.12 21.13 -12.89
C ASN A 403 36.25 22.21 -12.19
N ARG A 404 36.65 23.48 -12.25
CA ARG A 404 36.05 24.64 -11.56
C ARG A 404 35.06 25.45 -12.41
N LEU A 405 34.94 25.18 -13.72
CA LEU A 405 34.22 26.10 -14.62
C LEU A 405 33.10 25.48 -15.46
N LEU A 406 32.85 24.18 -15.39
CA LEU A 406 31.77 23.55 -16.15
C LEU A 406 30.61 23.14 -15.27
N THR A 407 29.44 23.23 -15.88
CA THR A 407 28.19 23.37 -15.17
C THR A 407 27.14 22.55 -15.89
N ASN A 408 26.73 21.40 -15.36
CA ASN A 408 25.65 20.65 -16.00
C ASN A 408 24.41 21.51 -16.22
N SER A 409 23.54 21.12 -17.16
CA SER A 409 22.23 21.74 -17.31
C SER A 409 21.20 20.76 -16.83
N LEU A 410 20.75 20.96 -15.61
CA LEU A 410 19.48 20.39 -15.22
C LEU A 410 18.40 21.15 -15.97
N VAL A 411 17.80 20.52 -16.97
CA VAL A 411 16.46 20.95 -17.35
C VAL A 411 15.56 20.29 -16.29
N VAL A 412 15.20 21.05 -15.26
CA VAL A 412 13.95 20.87 -14.52
C VAL A 412 12.96 21.81 -15.19
N ALA A 413 11.65 21.61 -15.03
CA ALA A 413 10.56 22.31 -15.72
C ALA A 413 10.55 23.86 -15.72
N SER A 414 11.64 24.57 -15.36
CA SER A 414 11.75 26.02 -15.61
C SER A 414 13.17 26.63 -15.74
N LYS A 415 14.31 25.97 -15.40
CA LYS A 415 15.65 26.63 -15.41
C LYS A 415 16.83 25.64 -15.58
N PRO A 416 17.91 25.98 -16.33
CA PRO A 416 19.22 25.31 -16.32
C PRO A 416 19.94 25.46 -14.97
N THR A 417 20.62 24.40 -14.49
CA THR A 417 21.38 24.44 -13.22
C THR A 417 22.67 23.65 -13.27
N LEU A 418 23.73 24.29 -12.78
CA LEU A 418 25.14 23.89 -12.72
C LEU A 418 25.40 22.71 -11.75
N ALA A 419 26.22 21.72 -12.11
CA ALA A 419 26.73 20.65 -11.23
C ALA A 419 28.23 20.39 -11.50
N PRO A 420 28.97 19.73 -10.56
CA PRO A 420 30.42 19.55 -10.63
C PRO A 420 30.88 18.66 -11.79
N GLU A 421 31.98 19.04 -12.42
CA GLU A 421 32.59 18.34 -13.56
C GLU A 421 33.34 17.05 -13.19
N SER A 422 33.48 16.76 -11.90
CA SER A 422 34.39 15.71 -11.40
C SER A 422 33.82 14.29 -11.45
N PHE A 423 32.56 14.12 -11.84
CA PHE A 423 31.95 12.81 -12.03
C PHE A 423 31.43 12.63 -13.45
N VAL A 424 31.78 11.49 -14.06
CA VAL A 424 31.22 11.03 -15.33
C VAL A 424 30.31 9.84 -15.05
N LEU A 425 29.04 9.99 -15.43
CA LEU A 425 28.02 8.97 -15.25
C LEU A 425 27.66 8.36 -16.59
N THR A 426 27.65 7.03 -16.66
CA THR A 426 27.25 6.36 -17.89
C THR A 426 26.60 5.00 -17.65
N ARG A 427 25.73 4.59 -18.57
CA ARG A 427 25.17 3.23 -18.63
C ARG A 427 25.89 2.32 -19.62
N TYR A 428 26.89 2.85 -20.33
CA TYR A 428 27.72 2.10 -21.25
C TYR A 428 28.97 1.62 -20.51
N THR A 429 29.48 0.42 -20.84
CA THR A 429 30.77 -0.04 -20.28
C THR A 429 31.83 0.96 -20.73
N PRO A 430 32.50 1.67 -19.81
CA PRO A 430 33.52 2.61 -20.18
C PRO A 430 34.89 1.91 -20.27
N LEU A 431 35.75 2.39 -21.17
CA LEU A 431 37.13 1.91 -21.28
C LEU A 431 37.90 2.07 -19.97
N GLU A 432 37.59 3.11 -19.20
CA GLU A 432 38.12 3.40 -17.87
C GLU A 432 37.88 2.26 -16.87
N PHE A 433 36.79 1.50 -17.03
CA PHE A 433 36.49 0.34 -16.21
C PHE A 433 37.10 -0.94 -16.79
N THR A 434 36.93 -1.21 -18.08
CA THR A 434 37.45 -2.47 -18.69
C THR A 434 38.97 -2.53 -18.75
N GLY A 435 39.62 -1.38 -18.95
CA GLY A 435 41.09 -1.26 -18.97
C GLY A 435 41.70 -0.95 -17.60
N GLY A 436 40.88 -0.77 -16.56
CA GLY A 436 41.34 -0.43 -15.23
C GLY A 436 41.83 -1.63 -14.43
N GLU A 437 42.67 -1.36 -13.44
CA GLU A 437 43.26 -2.35 -12.54
C GLU A 437 42.36 -2.58 -11.31
N SER A 438 42.30 -3.81 -10.81
CA SER A 438 41.56 -4.10 -9.57
C SER A 438 42.31 -3.56 -8.36
N MET A 439 41.58 -2.99 -7.39
CA MET A 439 42.19 -2.59 -6.12
C MET A 439 42.55 -3.81 -5.27
N SER A 440 43.75 -3.79 -4.69
CA SER A 440 44.39 -5.00 -4.17
C SER A 440 44.18 -5.23 -2.67
N GLN A 441 43.76 -4.22 -1.90
CA GLN A 441 43.68 -4.28 -0.44
C GLN A 441 42.31 -3.91 0.11
N ASP A 442 41.93 -4.48 1.26
CA ASP A 442 40.80 -3.99 2.06
C ASP A 442 41.16 -2.65 2.72
N LEU A 443 40.19 -1.73 2.77
CA LEU A 443 40.44 -0.40 3.31
C LEU A 443 40.78 -0.45 4.80
N ARG A 444 41.89 0.20 5.16
CA ARG A 444 42.37 0.32 6.55
C ARG A 444 42.21 1.76 7.03
N PRO A 445 41.27 2.05 7.94
CA PRO A 445 40.92 3.44 8.29
C PRO A 445 42.11 4.30 8.77
N PHE A 446 43.03 3.71 9.54
CA PHE A 446 44.22 4.40 10.06
C PHE A 446 45.20 4.86 8.97
N ARG A 447 45.11 4.33 7.74
CA ARG A 447 45.98 4.72 6.62
C ARG A 447 45.70 6.15 6.15
N PHE A 448 44.46 6.63 6.27
CA PHE A 448 44.05 7.99 5.89
C PHE A 448 44.39 9.04 6.96
N GLN A 449 45.18 8.68 7.97
CA GLN A 449 45.51 9.53 9.11
C GLN A 449 47.01 9.83 9.22
N PHE A 450 47.84 9.51 8.23
CA PHE A 450 49.25 9.91 8.29
C PHE A 450 49.40 11.41 7.99
N GLY A 451 49.87 12.18 8.97
CA GLY A 451 50.09 13.60 8.81
C GLY A 451 50.61 14.24 10.09
N GLU A 452 51.55 15.16 9.96
CA GLU A 452 52.07 15.94 11.09
C GLU A 452 51.46 17.35 11.16
N ASN A 453 50.74 17.78 10.11
CA ASN A 453 50.17 19.11 10.00
C ASN A 453 48.67 19.06 9.65
N ASN A 454 47.98 20.18 9.90
CA ASN A 454 46.67 20.46 9.29
C ASN A 454 46.81 20.41 7.76
N SER A 455 45.87 19.77 7.07
CA SER A 455 45.96 19.66 5.60
C SER A 455 45.83 21.04 4.96
N SER A 456 46.83 21.40 4.15
CA SER A 456 46.94 22.73 3.55
C SER A 456 45.84 23.02 2.52
N THR A 457 45.29 21.99 1.88
CA THR A 457 44.15 22.09 0.95
C THR A 457 43.49 20.71 0.78
N ALA A 458 42.17 20.64 0.96
CA ALA A 458 41.34 19.53 0.50
C ALA A 458 40.37 20.04 -0.58
N ASN A 459 40.16 19.22 -1.60
CA ASN A 459 39.14 19.44 -2.62
C ASN A 459 38.12 18.31 -2.55
N SER A 460 36.85 18.68 -2.40
CA SER A 460 35.75 17.72 -2.28
C SER A 460 34.66 18.05 -3.29
N SER A 461 34.05 17.00 -3.82
CA SER A 461 32.89 17.08 -4.70
C SER A 461 31.83 16.09 -4.25
N LEU A 462 30.57 16.51 -4.29
CA LEU A 462 29.41 15.69 -3.97
C LEU A 462 28.47 15.71 -5.18
N LEU A 463 27.97 14.54 -5.56
CA LEU A 463 26.93 14.41 -6.56
C LEU A 463 25.90 13.38 -6.10
N GLY A 464 24.63 13.72 -6.21
CA GLY A 464 23.52 12.80 -6.05
C GLY A 464 22.78 12.66 -7.34
N PHE A 465 22.43 11.44 -7.72
CA PHE A 465 21.62 11.20 -8.88
C PHE A 465 20.72 9.99 -8.70
N ARG A 466 19.70 9.90 -9.55
CA ARG A 466 18.75 8.80 -9.62
C ARG A 466 18.82 8.13 -10.97
N ILE A 467 18.71 6.81 -10.97
CA ILE A 467 18.48 6.03 -12.19
C ILE A 467 17.00 5.75 -12.32
N THR A 468 16.47 5.99 -13.51
CA THR A 468 15.17 5.52 -13.98
C THR A 468 15.35 4.68 -15.24
N ASN A 469 14.36 3.84 -15.51
CA ASN A 469 14.29 3.10 -16.76
C ASN A 469 13.56 3.84 -17.86
N VAL A 470 12.99 5.03 -17.63
CA VAL A 470 12.33 5.84 -18.67
C VAL A 470 13.21 7.02 -19.04
N VAL A 471 13.27 7.37 -20.33
CA VAL A 471 13.89 8.64 -20.75
C VAL A 471 12.94 9.79 -20.37
N SER A 472 12.98 10.23 -19.11
CA SER A 472 12.31 11.45 -18.69
C SER A 472 13.06 12.63 -19.31
N ARG A 473 12.41 13.38 -20.19
CA ARG A 473 12.79 14.78 -20.43
C ARG A 473 12.34 15.58 -19.22
N ALA A 474 13.05 16.65 -18.91
CA ALA A 474 12.74 17.63 -17.86
C ALA A 474 11.29 18.07 -17.66
N GLU A 475 10.49 17.94 -18.71
CA GLU A 475 9.10 18.37 -18.79
C GLU A 475 8.10 17.20 -18.74
N LEU A 476 8.59 15.95 -18.77
CA LEU A 476 7.77 14.73 -18.80
C LEU A 476 8.15 13.84 -17.61
N SER A 477 7.35 13.93 -16.55
CA SER A 477 7.47 13.13 -15.34
C SER A 477 7.32 11.63 -15.63
N GLU A 478 8.03 10.80 -14.85
CA GLU A 478 7.80 9.35 -14.74
C GLU A 478 6.50 9.01 -14.02
N MET A 479 5.88 10.00 -13.38
CA MET A 479 4.55 9.89 -12.81
C MET A 479 3.49 10.12 -13.90
N PRO A 480 2.25 9.61 -13.72
CA PRO A 480 1.10 10.17 -14.42
C PRO A 480 1.16 11.71 -14.37
N VAL A 481 1.21 12.34 -15.55
CA VAL A 481 1.18 13.81 -15.66
C VAL A 481 -0.12 14.28 -15.01
N PRO A 482 -0.09 15.16 -13.99
CA PRO A 482 -1.30 15.75 -13.44
C PRO A 482 -2.13 16.37 -14.54
N GLU A 483 -3.47 16.37 -14.43
CA GLU A 483 -4.34 16.99 -15.43
C GLU A 483 -4.12 18.51 -15.51
N ILE A 484 -3.19 18.93 -16.38
CA ILE A 484 -3.06 20.32 -16.79
C ILE A 484 -3.87 20.47 -18.06
N GLY A 485 -4.97 21.23 -18.00
CA GLY A 485 -5.82 21.50 -19.15
C GLY A 485 -5.01 22.01 -20.33
N GLY A 486 -5.05 21.28 -21.45
CA GLY A 486 -4.35 21.64 -22.69
C GLY A 486 -3.10 20.81 -23.03
N VAL A 487 -2.60 19.97 -22.12
CA VAL A 487 -1.50 19.03 -22.41
C VAL A 487 -2.09 17.69 -22.85
N ASN A 488 -1.68 17.19 -24.03
CA ASN A 488 -2.14 15.88 -24.51
C ASN A 488 -1.47 14.77 -23.70
N LYS A 489 -2.22 14.15 -22.78
CA LYS A 489 -1.79 12.98 -21.98
C LYS A 489 -1.22 11.81 -22.80
N MET A 490 -1.48 11.76 -24.11
CA MET A 490 -1.08 10.66 -25.00
C MET A 490 0.39 10.70 -25.46
N LEU A 491 1.29 11.43 -24.78
CA LEU A 491 2.69 11.61 -25.19
C LEU A 491 3.71 11.43 -24.06
N GLN A 492 3.40 10.63 -23.03
CA GLN A 492 4.43 10.23 -22.06
C GLN A 492 5.46 9.32 -22.73
N ALA A 493 6.75 9.60 -22.52
CA ALA A 493 7.83 8.76 -23.05
C ALA A 493 7.74 7.34 -22.47
N GLY A 494 8.03 6.33 -23.30
CA GLY A 494 8.05 4.94 -22.86
C GLY A 494 6.67 4.35 -22.58
N SER A 495 5.61 4.84 -23.23
CA SER A 495 4.22 4.42 -22.99
C SER A 495 3.58 3.64 -24.15
N ILE A 496 2.71 2.69 -23.79
CA ILE A 496 1.88 1.91 -24.73
C ILE A 496 0.42 2.26 -24.49
N HIS A 497 -0.28 2.62 -25.56
CA HIS A 497 -1.71 2.92 -25.54
C HIS A 497 -2.49 2.00 -26.46
N ILE A 498 -3.47 1.29 -25.91
CA ILE A 498 -4.35 0.38 -26.65
C ILE A 498 -5.78 0.87 -26.50
N SER A 499 -6.44 1.17 -27.62
CA SER A 499 -7.83 1.60 -27.66
C SER A 499 -8.62 0.75 -28.67
N ALA A 500 -9.55 -0.08 -28.18
CA ALA A 500 -10.32 -1.00 -29.02
C ALA A 500 -11.82 -0.98 -28.69
N ASP A 501 -12.69 -1.35 -29.63
CA ASP A 501 -14.06 -1.73 -29.26
C ASP A 501 -14.05 -3.15 -28.66
N GLU A 502 -13.43 -4.11 -29.36
CA GLU A 502 -13.19 -5.49 -28.94
C GLU A 502 -11.68 -5.77 -28.79
N LEU A 503 -11.27 -6.31 -27.65
CA LEU A 503 -9.86 -6.58 -27.34
C LEU A 503 -9.63 -8.02 -26.87
N ASP A 504 -8.73 -8.75 -27.51
CA ASP A 504 -8.22 -10.05 -27.03
C ASP A 504 -6.74 -9.94 -26.63
N LEU A 505 -6.46 -10.11 -25.33
CA LEU A 505 -5.13 -10.12 -24.72
C LEU A 505 -4.64 -11.54 -24.36
N SER A 506 -5.33 -12.60 -24.79
CA SER A 506 -4.98 -13.98 -24.41
C SER A 506 -3.51 -14.31 -24.72
N MET A 507 -2.72 -14.62 -23.69
CA MET A 507 -1.28 -14.90 -23.82
C MET A 507 -0.48 -13.77 -24.50
N ALA A 508 -0.97 -12.53 -24.48
CA ALA A 508 -0.23 -11.37 -24.97
C ALA A 508 0.89 -11.00 -23.98
N ARG A 509 2.04 -10.56 -24.49
CA ARG A 509 3.15 -10.03 -23.68
C ARG A 509 3.36 -8.58 -24.03
N ILE A 510 3.11 -7.69 -23.07
CA ILE A 510 3.19 -6.25 -23.24
C ILE A 510 4.10 -5.71 -22.16
N ARG A 511 5.21 -5.07 -22.56
CA ARG A 511 6.17 -4.47 -21.63
C ARG A 511 6.33 -3.00 -21.92
N ALA A 512 6.23 -2.16 -20.89
CA ALA A 512 6.54 -0.74 -20.96
C ALA A 512 7.30 -0.24 -19.73
N GLU A 513 8.33 0.58 -19.97
CA GLU A 513 9.06 1.23 -18.89
C GLU A 513 8.31 2.42 -18.28
N GLY A 514 7.54 3.16 -19.09
CA GLY A 514 6.75 4.31 -18.64
C GLY A 514 5.37 3.92 -18.11
N GLY A 515 4.50 3.43 -18.99
CA GLY A 515 3.14 3.04 -18.60
C GLY A 515 2.37 2.30 -19.70
N ILE A 516 1.34 1.56 -19.30
CA ILE A 516 0.41 0.90 -20.22
C ILE A 516 -1.00 1.41 -19.95
N SER A 517 -1.66 1.93 -20.98
CA SER A 517 -3.07 2.32 -20.95
C SER A 517 -3.89 1.40 -21.86
N VAL A 518 -4.89 0.76 -21.28
CA VAL A 518 -5.82 -0.13 -21.99
C VAL A 518 -7.22 0.44 -21.90
N LYS A 519 -7.81 0.75 -23.06
CA LYS A 519 -9.19 1.19 -23.20
C LYS A 519 -9.94 0.25 -24.12
N THR A 520 -10.96 -0.43 -23.60
CA THR A 520 -11.83 -1.28 -24.40
C THR A 520 -13.27 -1.28 -23.94
N LYS A 521 -14.22 -1.34 -24.88
CA LYS A 521 -15.65 -1.53 -24.55
C LYS A 521 -15.95 -2.98 -24.20
N ASN A 522 -15.25 -3.93 -24.82
CA ASN A 522 -15.45 -5.35 -24.66
C ASN A 522 -14.11 -6.09 -24.63
N LEU A 523 -13.65 -6.47 -23.45
CA LEU A 523 -12.52 -7.37 -23.27
C LEU A 523 -12.98 -8.82 -23.52
N ILE A 524 -12.50 -9.43 -24.59
CA ILE A 524 -12.79 -10.82 -24.96
C ILE A 524 -12.12 -11.78 -23.96
N SER A 525 -10.85 -11.54 -23.65
CA SER A 525 -10.07 -12.36 -22.71
C SER A 525 -8.74 -11.68 -22.34
N SER A 526 -8.27 -11.92 -21.12
CA SER A 526 -6.91 -11.61 -20.63
C SER A 526 -6.18 -12.86 -20.12
N GLU A 527 -6.66 -14.05 -20.45
CA GLU A 527 -6.10 -15.31 -19.93
C GLU A 527 -4.61 -15.45 -20.27
N GLY A 528 -3.77 -15.56 -19.24
CA GLY A 528 -2.31 -15.66 -19.39
C GLY A 528 -1.63 -14.43 -20.00
N ALA A 529 -2.31 -13.27 -20.01
CA ALA A 529 -1.67 -12.02 -20.40
C ALA A 529 -0.55 -11.65 -19.41
N VAL A 530 0.47 -10.94 -19.91
CA VAL A 530 1.54 -10.38 -19.09
C VAL A 530 1.68 -8.91 -19.44
N LEU A 531 1.27 -8.04 -18.50
CA LEU A 531 1.42 -6.59 -18.61
C LEU A 531 2.53 -6.12 -17.66
N ASP A 532 3.75 -6.02 -18.18
CA ASP A 532 4.93 -5.62 -17.40
C ASP A 532 5.13 -4.11 -17.47
N THR A 533 4.56 -3.40 -16.50
CA THR A 533 4.77 -1.97 -16.30
C THR A 533 4.56 -1.57 -14.84
N GLN A 534 5.20 -0.48 -14.41
CA GLN A 534 4.98 0.08 -13.08
C GLN A 534 3.65 0.83 -12.98
N ASN A 535 3.21 1.47 -14.08
CA ASN A 535 2.04 2.35 -14.11
C ASN A 535 0.99 1.85 -15.10
N LEU A 536 -0.18 1.47 -14.59
CA LEU A 536 -1.31 0.99 -15.38
C LEU A 536 -2.48 1.98 -15.37
N SER A 537 -3.17 2.08 -16.51
CA SER A 537 -4.48 2.76 -16.62
C SER A 537 -5.43 1.83 -17.35
N LEU A 538 -6.53 1.44 -16.69
CA LEU A 538 -7.42 0.37 -17.14
C LEU A 538 -8.85 0.88 -17.27
N HIS A 539 -9.31 1.04 -18.51
CA HIS A 539 -10.67 1.44 -18.86
C HIS A 539 -11.33 0.28 -19.61
N ILE A 540 -11.92 -0.65 -18.88
CA ILE A 540 -12.30 -1.97 -19.40
C ILE A 540 -13.79 -2.19 -19.25
N GLY A 541 -14.44 -2.55 -20.36
CA GLY A 541 -15.81 -3.02 -20.38
C GLY A 541 -15.94 -4.48 -20.81
N SER A 542 -17.11 -5.06 -20.59
CA SER A 542 -17.53 -6.36 -21.11
C SER A 542 -18.97 -6.32 -21.58
N GLU A 543 -19.22 -6.84 -22.79
CA GLU A 543 -20.58 -7.03 -23.33
C GLU A 543 -21.21 -8.35 -22.87
N SER A 544 -20.42 -9.28 -22.32
CA SER A 544 -20.88 -10.61 -21.87
C SER A 544 -21.63 -10.59 -20.53
N GLN A 545 -21.94 -9.40 -19.99
CA GLN A 545 -22.48 -9.14 -18.64
C GLN A 545 -21.56 -9.54 -17.48
N PHE A 546 -20.41 -10.15 -17.76
CA PHE A 546 -19.46 -10.61 -16.77
C PHE A 546 -18.04 -10.14 -17.13
N LEU A 547 -17.31 -9.59 -16.17
CA LEU A 547 -15.95 -9.12 -16.33
C LEU A 547 -15.08 -9.64 -15.20
N VAL A 548 -14.01 -10.35 -15.55
CA VAL A 548 -13.00 -10.85 -14.61
C VAL A 548 -11.71 -10.09 -14.85
N ILE A 549 -11.19 -9.45 -13.81
CA ILE A 549 -9.86 -8.86 -13.83
C ILE A 549 -8.90 -9.87 -13.20
N THR A 550 -8.16 -10.56 -14.06
CA THR A 550 -7.13 -11.53 -13.70
C THR A 550 -5.98 -11.51 -14.70
N ASN A 551 -4.75 -11.73 -14.23
CA ASN A 551 -3.51 -11.72 -15.01
C ASN A 551 -3.29 -10.40 -15.77
N MET A 552 -3.82 -9.30 -15.25
CA MET A 552 -3.69 -7.97 -15.84
C MET A 552 -2.83 -7.05 -14.99
N VAL A 553 -2.90 -7.16 -13.67
CA VAL A 553 -2.13 -6.33 -12.74
C VAL A 553 -1.13 -7.23 -12.00
N PRO A 554 0.15 -7.28 -12.41
CA PRO A 554 1.16 -7.97 -11.62
C PRO A 554 1.41 -7.20 -10.31
N GLU A 555 1.78 -7.90 -9.24
CA GLU A 555 2.04 -7.24 -7.96
C GLU A 555 3.28 -6.34 -8.00
N LYS A 556 4.30 -6.78 -8.74
CA LYS A 556 5.58 -6.11 -8.87
C LYS A 556 6.13 -6.29 -10.28
N VAL A 557 7.06 -5.41 -10.64
CA VAL A 557 7.81 -5.48 -11.89
C VAL A 557 9.30 -5.30 -11.66
N GLU A 558 10.11 -5.94 -12.50
CA GLU A 558 11.57 -5.89 -12.40
C GLU A 558 12.11 -4.63 -13.08
N ARG A 559 12.79 -3.76 -12.32
CA ARG A 559 13.27 -2.44 -12.78
C ARG A 559 14.60 -2.11 -12.15
N PHE A 560 15.62 -1.79 -12.95
CA PHE A 560 16.89 -1.23 -12.45
C PHE A 560 16.73 0.27 -12.20
N THR A 561 16.38 0.66 -10.98
CA THR A 561 16.13 2.06 -10.60
C THR A 561 16.59 2.32 -9.18
N GLY A 562 16.86 3.57 -8.82
CA GLY A 562 17.24 3.90 -7.44
C GLY A 562 18.04 5.18 -7.37
N GLY A 563 18.40 5.55 -6.15
CA GLY A 563 19.22 6.74 -5.88
C GLY A 563 20.66 6.35 -5.58
N ILE A 564 21.61 7.19 -5.98
CA ILE A 564 23.04 7.04 -5.69
C ILE A 564 23.57 8.40 -5.24
N LYS A 565 24.34 8.38 -4.16
CA LYS A 565 25.07 9.53 -3.62
C LYS A 565 26.56 9.23 -3.74
N THR A 566 27.31 10.17 -4.28
CA THR A 566 28.75 10.05 -4.48
C THR A 566 29.47 11.22 -3.84
N TYR A 567 30.47 10.95 -3.03
CA TYR A 567 31.35 11.95 -2.44
C TYR A 567 32.78 11.60 -2.79
N SER A 568 33.49 12.50 -3.45
CA SER A 568 34.91 12.35 -3.75
C SER A 568 35.68 13.45 -3.03
N THR A 569 36.84 13.12 -2.50
CA THR A 569 37.75 14.10 -1.94
C THR A 569 39.20 13.68 -2.12
N TRP A 570 40.06 14.64 -2.40
CA TRP A 570 41.51 14.46 -2.32
C TRP A 570 42.14 15.56 -1.48
N TRP A 571 43.21 15.20 -0.79
CA TRP A 571 43.99 16.12 0.04
C TRP A 571 45.43 15.66 0.12
N ALA A 572 46.31 16.59 0.50
CA ALA A 572 47.72 16.30 0.71
C ALA A 572 48.12 16.55 2.18
N ASN A 573 49.10 15.81 2.64
CA ASN A 573 49.77 16.01 3.92
C ASN A 573 51.24 15.59 3.82
N GLN A 574 51.97 15.68 4.92
CA GLN A 574 53.35 15.19 5.04
C GLN A 574 53.55 14.52 6.39
N TYR A 575 54.37 13.47 6.42
CA TYR A 575 54.79 12.80 7.65
C TYR A 575 56.28 12.49 7.60
N LYS A 576 56.93 12.36 8.76
CA LYS A 576 58.33 11.93 8.83
C LYS A 576 58.43 10.46 9.16
N THR A 577 59.39 9.80 8.52
CA THR A 577 59.74 8.41 8.82
C THR A 577 61.26 8.21 8.76
N ARG A 578 61.76 7.17 9.42
CA ARG A 578 63.16 6.73 9.36
C ARG A 578 63.26 5.48 8.47
N GLY A 579 64.45 5.20 7.94
CA GLY A 579 64.70 4.05 7.07
C GLY A 579 64.60 4.32 5.57
N LEU A 580 64.52 5.58 5.15
CA LEU A 580 64.55 6.04 3.75
C LEU A 580 65.79 6.94 3.52
N GLY A 581 66.24 7.08 2.27
CA GLY A 581 67.42 7.89 1.90
C GLY A 581 68.78 7.22 2.14
N ASP A 582 69.85 7.97 1.86
CA ASP A 582 71.24 7.49 1.96
C ASP A 582 71.67 7.20 3.41
N ASP A 583 71.04 7.85 4.39
CA ASP A 583 71.24 7.59 5.82
C ASP A 583 69.92 7.14 6.46
N PRO A 584 69.72 5.82 6.63
CA PRO A 584 68.49 5.24 7.19
C PRO A 584 68.17 5.69 8.63
N SER A 585 69.11 6.33 9.34
CA SER A 585 68.92 6.79 10.72
C SER A 585 68.26 8.17 10.83
N ASN A 586 68.29 8.96 9.75
CA ASN A 586 67.69 10.30 9.70
C ASN A 586 66.19 10.25 9.40
N GLU A 587 65.47 11.26 9.93
CA GLU A 587 64.07 11.48 9.57
C GLU A 587 63.98 12.07 8.17
N THR A 588 63.23 11.39 7.31
CA THR A 588 62.92 11.81 5.95
C THR A 588 61.46 12.23 5.88
N THR A 589 61.20 13.39 5.29
CA THR A 589 59.83 13.86 5.01
C THR A 589 59.28 13.11 3.81
N VAL A 590 58.07 12.58 3.95
CA VAL A 590 57.30 11.94 2.87
C VAL A 590 56.06 12.77 2.59
N ASN A 591 55.86 13.12 1.33
CA ASN A 591 54.66 13.78 0.82
C ASN A 591 53.55 12.73 0.68
N ALA A 592 52.49 12.85 1.47
CA ALA A 592 51.35 11.95 1.43
C ALA A 592 50.22 12.54 0.58
N HIS A 593 49.73 11.75 -0.37
CA HIS A 593 48.65 12.09 -1.29
C HIS A 593 47.46 11.18 -1.03
N TYR A 594 46.31 11.75 -0.66
CA TYR A 594 45.13 10.97 -0.30
C TYR A 594 43.99 11.20 -1.29
N HIS A 595 43.27 10.14 -1.60
CA HIS A 595 42.04 10.17 -2.37
C HIS A 595 41.00 9.22 -1.77
N LEU A 596 39.76 9.68 -1.61
CA LEU A 596 38.66 8.85 -1.15
C LEU A 596 37.42 9.10 -2.01
N LEU A 597 36.91 8.04 -2.62
CA LEU A 597 35.58 8.00 -3.24
C LEU A 597 34.60 7.24 -2.35
N VAL A 598 33.41 7.80 -2.13
CA VAL A 598 32.32 7.17 -1.41
C VAL A 598 31.14 7.06 -2.36
N VAL A 599 30.59 5.86 -2.52
CA VAL A 599 29.38 5.58 -3.29
C VAL A 599 28.37 4.91 -2.37
N ASP A 600 27.30 5.64 -2.04
CA ASP A 600 26.15 5.15 -1.28
C ASP A 600 24.95 5.02 -2.21
N ALA A 601 24.57 3.78 -2.49
CA ALA A 601 23.50 3.41 -3.39
C ALA A 601 22.27 2.90 -2.62
N PHE A 602 21.11 3.25 -3.15
CA PHE A 602 19.80 2.70 -2.81
C PHE A 602 19.14 2.20 -4.09
N MET A 603 19.75 1.18 -4.69
CA MET A 603 19.28 0.60 -5.95
C MET A 603 18.23 -0.48 -5.71
N GLN A 604 17.10 -0.40 -6.40
CA GLN A 604 16.02 -1.38 -6.39
C GLN A 604 16.05 -2.20 -7.67
N THR A 605 15.57 -3.44 -7.58
CA THR A 605 15.34 -4.32 -8.74
C THR A 605 13.89 -4.74 -8.88
N GLU A 606 13.06 -4.50 -7.86
CA GLU A 606 11.61 -4.74 -7.89
C GLU A 606 10.87 -3.47 -7.46
N LEU A 607 9.81 -3.13 -8.17
CA LEU A 607 8.92 -2.03 -7.82
C LEU A 607 7.47 -2.53 -7.75
N PRO A 608 6.64 -2.03 -6.81
CA PRO A 608 5.22 -2.32 -6.82
C PRO A 608 4.54 -1.68 -8.03
N VAL A 609 3.56 -2.38 -8.59
CA VAL A 609 2.72 -1.85 -9.66
C VAL A 609 1.61 -1.00 -9.08
N ARG A 610 1.35 0.13 -9.72
CA ARG A 610 0.27 1.06 -9.39
C ARG A 610 -0.68 1.16 -10.57
N VAL A 611 -1.97 1.09 -10.26
CA VAL A 611 -3.03 1.44 -11.21
C VAL A 611 -3.41 2.89 -10.95
N SER A 612 -3.06 3.81 -11.85
CA SER A 612 -3.43 5.22 -11.73
C SER A 612 -4.95 5.36 -11.76
N ASP A 613 -5.57 4.92 -12.86
CA ASP A 613 -7.01 5.01 -13.06
C ASP A 613 -7.59 3.64 -13.43
N MET A 614 -8.68 3.25 -12.76
CA MET A 614 -9.40 2.03 -13.03
C MET A 614 -10.89 2.31 -13.23
N ILE A 615 -11.37 2.16 -14.46
CA ILE A 615 -12.78 2.32 -14.84
C ILE A 615 -13.29 1.00 -15.41
N LEU A 616 -14.14 0.31 -14.65
CA LEU A 616 -14.69 -1.00 -15.01
C LEU A 616 -16.17 -0.93 -15.33
N ARG A 617 -16.61 -1.64 -16.38
CA ARG A 617 -18.00 -1.62 -16.87
C ARG A 617 -18.50 -3.03 -17.22
N SER A 618 -19.44 -3.55 -16.44
CA SER A 618 -20.09 -4.84 -16.68
C SER A 618 -21.27 -4.97 -15.71
N ASN A 619 -22.22 -5.89 -15.92
CA ASN A 619 -23.26 -6.13 -14.91
C ASN A 619 -22.68 -6.77 -13.63
N THR A 620 -21.74 -7.70 -13.82
CA THR A 620 -21.00 -8.40 -12.76
C THR A 620 -19.50 -8.24 -12.98
N ILE A 621 -18.78 -7.90 -11.91
CA ILE A 621 -17.32 -7.70 -11.90
C ILE A 621 -16.69 -8.55 -10.79
N GLU A 622 -15.63 -9.28 -11.12
CA GLU A 622 -14.82 -10.03 -10.17
C GLU A 622 -13.34 -9.61 -10.28
N LEU A 623 -12.73 -9.29 -9.14
CA LEU A 623 -11.33 -8.87 -9.05
C LEU A 623 -10.50 -9.97 -8.39
N TYR A 624 -9.59 -10.59 -9.15
CA TYR A 624 -8.68 -11.65 -8.65
C TYR A 624 -7.22 -11.21 -8.56
N ASP A 625 -6.85 -10.13 -9.24
CA ASP A 625 -5.51 -9.56 -9.10
C ASP A 625 -5.42 -8.71 -7.84
N LYS A 626 -4.27 -8.79 -7.15
CA LYS A 626 -3.93 -7.85 -6.09
C LYS A 626 -3.53 -6.53 -6.72
N MET A 627 -4.12 -5.44 -6.26
CA MET A 627 -3.96 -4.14 -6.92
C MET A 627 -3.97 -2.97 -5.95
N TRP A 628 -3.18 -1.97 -6.34
CA TRP A 628 -3.13 -0.66 -5.70
C TRP A 628 -3.68 0.38 -6.68
N VAL A 629 -4.89 0.89 -6.42
CA VAL A 629 -5.53 1.95 -7.22
C VAL A 629 -5.23 3.31 -6.61
N ALA A 630 -4.43 4.11 -7.31
CA ALA A 630 -3.84 5.33 -6.80
C ALA A 630 -4.76 6.55 -6.92
N ASP A 631 -5.25 6.86 -8.13
CA ASP A 631 -5.83 8.16 -8.45
C ASP A 631 -7.36 8.10 -8.60
N GLU A 632 -7.89 7.20 -9.43
CA GLU A 632 -9.34 7.06 -9.65
C GLU A 632 -9.82 5.60 -9.72
N LEU A 633 -10.88 5.28 -8.98
CA LEU A 633 -11.63 4.03 -9.12
C LEU A 633 -13.08 4.32 -9.50
N LYS A 634 -13.56 3.74 -10.60
CA LYS A 634 -14.96 3.74 -11.01
C LYS A 634 -15.43 2.34 -11.38
N ILE A 635 -16.51 1.90 -10.75
CA ILE A 635 -17.12 0.58 -10.93
C ILE A 635 -18.57 0.77 -11.36
N TYR A 636 -18.85 0.47 -12.62
CA TYR A 636 -20.20 0.52 -13.17
C TYR A 636 -20.73 -0.90 -13.30
N ALA A 637 -21.19 -1.46 -12.17
CA ALA A 637 -21.77 -2.80 -12.07
C ALA A 637 -22.88 -2.87 -11.02
N GLU A 638 -23.75 -3.88 -11.15
CA GLU A 638 -24.73 -4.22 -10.11
C GLU A 638 -24.14 -5.20 -9.08
N ASN A 639 -23.21 -6.05 -9.50
CA ASN A 639 -22.55 -7.06 -8.66
C ASN A 639 -21.03 -6.88 -8.69
N LEU A 640 -20.41 -6.79 -7.52
CA LEU A 640 -18.96 -6.72 -7.36
C LEU A 640 -18.48 -7.76 -6.34
N SER A 641 -17.47 -8.54 -6.72
CA SER A 641 -16.72 -9.42 -5.80
C SER A 641 -15.24 -9.08 -5.82
N ILE A 642 -14.68 -8.79 -4.64
CA ILE A 642 -13.25 -8.57 -4.42
C ILE A 642 -12.66 -9.87 -3.87
N ASN A 643 -11.86 -10.57 -4.68
CA ASN A 643 -11.29 -11.88 -4.34
C ASN A 643 -9.79 -11.84 -4.01
N ASN A 644 -9.16 -10.67 -4.11
CA ASN A 644 -7.76 -10.44 -3.73
C ASN A 644 -7.59 -9.00 -3.22
N ASN A 645 -6.43 -8.69 -2.64
CA ASN A 645 -6.23 -7.44 -1.91
C ASN A 645 -6.39 -6.21 -2.83
N LEU A 646 -7.23 -5.28 -2.39
CA LEU A 646 -7.46 -3.99 -3.03
C LEU A 646 -7.08 -2.87 -2.07
N THR A 647 -6.07 -2.09 -2.44
CA THR A 647 -5.63 -0.91 -1.69
C THR A 647 -5.93 0.35 -2.51
N LEU A 648 -6.52 1.35 -1.86
CA LEU A 648 -6.85 2.62 -2.51
C LEU A 648 -5.91 3.76 -2.07
N GLY A 649 -5.88 4.82 -2.87
CA GLY A 649 -5.17 6.08 -2.62
C GLY A 649 -3.69 5.98 -2.93
N ARG A 650 -2.93 7.06 -2.81
CA ARG A 650 -1.46 7.00 -2.91
C ARG A 650 -0.83 7.58 -1.66
N LYS A 651 0.21 6.90 -1.18
CA LYS A 651 1.14 7.45 -0.20
C LYS A 651 2.23 8.18 -0.96
N GLU A 652 2.32 9.49 -0.77
CA GLU A 652 3.49 10.26 -1.20
C GLU A 652 4.54 10.21 -0.09
N PHE A 653 5.77 9.85 -0.46
CA PHE A 653 6.91 9.86 0.44
C PHE A 653 7.64 11.19 0.25
N HIS A 654 7.80 11.97 1.32
CA HIS A 654 8.67 13.15 1.30
C HIS A 654 10.05 12.76 1.84
N GLY A 655 10.92 12.24 0.97
CA GLY A 655 12.25 11.73 1.33
C GLY A 655 12.23 10.31 1.91
N SER A 656 13.20 9.96 2.75
CA SER A 656 13.34 8.66 3.44
C SER A 656 12.47 8.47 4.70
N GLU A 657 11.55 9.40 5.00
CA GLU A 657 10.61 9.27 6.13
C GLU A 657 9.16 9.35 5.63
N GLU A 658 8.30 8.47 6.14
CA GLU A 658 6.88 8.34 5.78
C GLU A 658 6.07 9.54 6.31
N TYR A 659 6.05 10.64 5.56
CA TYR A 659 5.11 11.76 5.77
C TYR A 659 3.86 11.50 4.92
N SER A 660 2.89 10.73 5.43
CA SER A 660 1.68 10.41 4.65
C SER A 660 0.71 11.58 4.59
N THR A 661 0.66 12.27 3.46
CA THR A 661 -0.59 12.89 3.00
C THR A 661 -1.19 11.96 1.95
N GLU A 662 -2.42 11.52 2.20
CA GLU A 662 -3.12 10.60 1.31
C GLU A 662 -3.75 11.40 0.16
N PHE A 663 -3.31 11.14 -1.06
CA PHE A 663 -3.84 11.76 -2.27
C PHE A 663 -4.54 10.72 -3.16
N GLY A 664 -5.27 11.18 -4.17
CA GLY A 664 -5.93 10.32 -5.15
C GLY A 664 -7.24 9.69 -4.65
N GLN A 665 -7.45 8.40 -4.88
CA GLN A 665 -8.67 7.68 -4.48
C GLN A 665 -8.61 7.31 -2.98
N TYR A 666 -8.83 8.25 -2.07
CA TYR A 666 -8.67 8.00 -0.63
C TYR A 666 -9.96 7.53 0.09
N SER A 667 -11.12 7.54 -0.56
CA SER A 667 -12.41 7.12 0.01
C SER A 667 -13.14 6.11 -0.87
N TRP A 668 -14.09 5.38 -0.29
CA TRP A 668 -15.10 4.61 -1.04
C TRP A 668 -16.47 5.29 -0.85
N ASP A 669 -17.15 5.64 -1.94
CA ASP A 669 -18.47 6.29 -1.90
C ASP A 669 -19.32 5.95 -3.13
N TYR A 670 -20.48 6.60 -3.29
CA TYR A 670 -21.34 6.42 -4.46
C TYR A 670 -20.69 6.88 -5.78
N ASN A 671 -19.66 7.74 -5.75
CA ASN A 671 -18.94 8.12 -6.95
C ASN A 671 -18.05 6.98 -7.43
N VAL A 672 -17.56 6.12 -6.53
CA VAL A 672 -16.80 4.92 -6.86
C VAL A 672 -17.69 3.88 -7.51
N ALA A 673 -18.83 3.54 -6.88
CA ALA A 673 -19.70 2.45 -7.33
C ALA A 673 -21.19 2.85 -7.39
N PRO A 674 -21.59 3.72 -8.35
CA PRO A 674 -22.91 4.34 -8.35
C PRO A 674 -24.10 3.38 -8.52
N ASN A 675 -23.91 2.29 -9.28
CA ASN A 675 -24.97 1.35 -9.63
C ASN A 675 -24.95 0.06 -8.79
N LEU A 676 -24.06 -0.01 -7.80
CA LEU A 676 -23.82 -1.24 -7.06
C LEU A 676 -25.02 -1.62 -6.20
N LYS A 677 -25.40 -2.90 -6.26
CA LYS A 677 -26.50 -3.49 -5.48
C LYS A 677 -26.02 -4.64 -4.60
N TYR A 678 -25.06 -5.42 -5.08
CA TYR A 678 -24.53 -6.60 -4.40
C TYR A 678 -23.01 -6.46 -4.26
N PHE A 679 -22.54 -6.31 -3.03
CA PHE A 679 -21.12 -6.22 -2.69
C PHE A 679 -20.68 -7.48 -1.96
N THR A 680 -19.56 -8.06 -2.37
CA THR A 680 -18.90 -9.17 -1.66
C THR A 680 -17.40 -8.91 -1.55
N ASN A 681 -16.87 -8.90 -0.33
CA ASN A 681 -15.44 -8.86 -0.07
C ASN A 681 -14.95 -10.19 0.49
N ASN A 682 -13.99 -10.82 -0.18
CA ASN A 682 -13.35 -12.07 0.25
C ASN A 682 -11.87 -11.88 0.63
N ALA A 683 -11.35 -10.65 0.56
CA ALA A 683 -9.93 -10.35 0.76
C ALA A 683 -9.72 -9.10 1.64
N MET A 684 -8.51 -8.51 1.61
CA MET A 684 -8.25 -7.26 2.29
C MET A 684 -8.63 -6.07 1.41
N LEU A 685 -9.55 -5.24 1.88
CA LEU A 685 -9.88 -3.93 1.32
C LEU A 685 -9.35 -2.85 2.25
N THR A 686 -8.42 -2.03 1.76
CA THR A 686 -7.86 -0.91 2.51
C THR A 686 -8.31 0.40 1.88
N VAL A 687 -9.13 1.15 2.62
CA VAL A 687 -9.62 2.47 2.24
C VAL A 687 -8.95 3.48 3.16
N PRO A 688 -8.13 4.41 2.65
CA PRO A 688 -7.34 5.29 3.51
C PRO A 688 -8.18 6.15 4.49
N GLN A 689 -9.28 6.73 4.00
CA GLN A 689 -10.22 7.54 4.79
C GLN A 689 -11.57 6.84 4.96
N HIS A 690 -12.64 7.36 4.36
CA HIS A 690 -14.00 6.93 4.64
C HIS A 690 -14.45 5.82 3.69
N ALA A 691 -14.87 4.68 4.24
CA ALA A 691 -15.50 3.59 3.52
C ALA A 691 -17.03 3.68 3.64
N ASN A 692 -17.66 4.44 2.74
CA ASN A 692 -19.10 4.69 2.70
C ASN A 692 -19.79 3.82 1.63
N PHE A 693 -20.27 2.65 2.04
CA PHE A 693 -20.94 1.68 1.18
C PHE A 693 -22.42 2.05 0.97
N VAL A 694 -22.64 2.96 0.03
CA VAL A 694 -23.94 3.47 -0.43
C VAL A 694 -23.95 3.59 -1.96
N ASN A 695 -25.12 3.64 -2.58
CA ASN A 695 -25.24 3.93 -4.02
C ASN A 695 -25.70 5.39 -4.25
N VAL A 696 -26.00 5.74 -5.51
CA VAL A 696 -26.48 7.08 -5.89
C VAL A 696 -27.67 7.52 -5.03
N GLU A 697 -27.69 8.82 -4.69
CA GLU A 697 -28.67 9.44 -3.77
C GLU A 697 -28.67 8.84 -2.35
N ASN A 698 -27.57 8.18 -1.95
CA ASN A 698 -27.45 7.52 -0.64
C ASN A 698 -28.53 6.43 -0.45
N ASN A 699 -28.96 5.73 -1.51
CA ASN A 699 -29.83 4.57 -1.37
C ASN A 699 -29.05 3.35 -0.87
N SER A 700 -29.78 2.36 -0.36
CA SER A 700 -29.19 1.14 0.19
C SER A 700 -28.79 0.17 -0.91
N TYR A 701 -27.69 -0.57 -0.66
CA TYR A 701 -27.43 -1.82 -1.37
C TYR A 701 -28.55 -2.85 -1.08
N VAL A 702 -28.66 -3.87 -1.91
CA VAL A 702 -29.55 -5.01 -1.66
C VAL A 702 -28.89 -6.01 -0.73
N SER A 703 -27.60 -6.27 -0.94
CA SER A 703 -26.80 -7.16 -0.11
C SER A 703 -25.37 -6.65 -0.01
N TRP A 704 -24.84 -6.69 1.21
CA TRP A 704 -23.44 -6.40 1.49
C TRP A 704 -22.88 -7.56 2.31
N VAL A 705 -21.83 -8.20 1.80
CA VAL A 705 -21.20 -9.38 2.42
C VAL A 705 -19.71 -9.12 2.58
N ASN A 706 -19.20 -9.31 3.79
CA ASN A 706 -17.76 -9.27 4.07
C ASN A 706 -17.31 -10.59 4.68
N ASN A 707 -16.53 -11.36 3.94
CA ASN A 707 -15.82 -12.56 4.40
C ASN A 707 -14.34 -12.28 4.72
N GLY A 708 -13.82 -11.14 4.28
CA GLY A 708 -12.41 -10.74 4.41
C GLY A 708 -12.17 -9.66 5.48
N ASN A 709 -11.23 -8.76 5.22
CA ASN A 709 -10.90 -7.63 6.10
C ASN A 709 -11.21 -6.31 5.39
N ILE A 710 -11.89 -5.39 6.07
CA ILE A 710 -12.05 -4.00 5.62
C ILE A 710 -11.42 -3.09 6.67
N ALA A 711 -10.40 -2.34 6.25
CA ALA A 711 -9.72 -1.36 7.08
C ALA A 711 -9.94 0.04 6.52
N ALA A 712 -10.42 0.95 7.37
CA ALA A 712 -10.67 2.35 7.00
C ALA A 712 -10.55 3.31 8.19
N GLN A 713 -10.56 4.62 7.93
CA GLN A 713 -10.75 5.60 9.00
C GLN A 713 -12.17 5.53 9.55
N ASP A 714 -13.21 5.53 8.71
CA ASP A 714 -14.59 5.31 9.14
C ASP A 714 -15.25 4.30 8.22
N ILE A 715 -16.15 3.46 8.76
CA ILE A 715 -16.91 2.47 7.99
C ILE A 715 -18.40 2.75 8.15
N TYR A 716 -19.07 3.11 7.05
CA TYR A 716 -20.51 3.26 6.99
C TYR A 716 -21.10 2.30 5.96
N VAL A 717 -22.04 1.46 6.38
CA VAL A 717 -22.71 0.49 5.50
C VAL A 717 -24.21 0.70 5.54
N LYS A 718 -24.82 0.91 4.37
CA LYS A 718 -26.27 0.99 4.20
C LYS A 718 -26.75 -0.04 3.17
N SER A 719 -27.44 -1.07 3.62
CA SER A 719 -27.90 -2.19 2.78
C SER A 719 -29.25 -2.70 3.28
N LYS A 720 -30.01 -3.47 2.48
CA LYS A 720 -31.16 -4.22 3.01
C LYS A 720 -30.70 -5.40 3.87
N ASN A 721 -29.63 -6.06 3.45
CA ASN A 721 -29.00 -7.17 4.17
C ASN A 721 -27.50 -6.92 4.34
N ILE A 722 -27.02 -7.05 5.56
CA ILE A 722 -25.59 -7.02 5.90
C ILE A 722 -25.21 -8.37 6.48
N SER A 723 -24.15 -8.98 5.95
CA SER A 723 -23.54 -10.16 6.52
C SER A 723 -22.04 -9.93 6.67
N ASN A 724 -21.57 -9.88 7.92
CA ASN A 724 -20.15 -9.76 8.23
C ASN A 724 -19.66 -11.05 8.87
N TYR A 725 -18.77 -11.75 8.16
CA TYR A 725 -18.07 -12.95 8.58
C TYR A 725 -16.57 -12.74 8.82
N GLY A 726 -16.07 -11.53 8.59
CA GLY A 726 -14.66 -11.19 8.70
C GLY A 726 -14.39 -10.02 9.64
N LEU A 727 -13.30 -9.31 9.38
CA LEU A 727 -12.83 -8.18 10.18
C LEU A 727 -13.32 -6.84 9.61
N LEU A 728 -13.86 -5.98 10.47
CA LEU A 728 -14.00 -4.55 10.24
C LEU A 728 -13.08 -3.81 11.21
N ASN A 729 -12.10 -3.08 10.69
CA ASN A 729 -11.14 -2.32 11.50
C ASN A 729 -11.24 -0.83 11.15
N SER A 730 -11.53 0.00 12.16
CA SER A 730 -11.82 1.42 12.00
C SER A 730 -11.11 2.30 13.04
N GLN A 731 -10.39 3.33 12.60
CA GLN A 731 -9.83 4.36 13.51
C GLN A 731 -10.87 5.37 14.02
N GLY A 732 -12.03 5.40 13.38
CA GLY A 732 -13.21 6.19 13.68
C GLY A 732 -14.38 5.25 13.93
N SER A 733 -15.59 5.62 13.52
CA SER A 733 -16.80 4.87 13.85
C SER A 733 -17.18 3.81 12.80
N VAL A 734 -17.82 2.74 13.26
CA VAL A 734 -18.48 1.73 12.41
C VAL A 734 -19.99 1.87 12.54
N VAL A 735 -20.67 2.12 11.42
CA VAL A 735 -22.13 2.31 11.39
C VAL A 735 -22.76 1.35 10.39
N LEU A 736 -23.63 0.46 10.90
CA LEU A 736 -24.34 -0.54 10.11
C LEU A 736 -25.84 -0.18 10.10
N ASN A 737 -26.41 -0.03 8.91
CA ASN A 737 -27.82 0.28 8.71
C ASN A 737 -28.46 -0.70 7.71
N ALA A 738 -29.33 -1.58 8.21
CA ALA A 738 -30.02 -2.56 7.36
C ALA A 738 -31.31 -3.12 7.94
N ASP A 739 -32.18 -3.69 7.09
CA ASP A 739 -33.36 -4.41 7.58
C ASP A 739 -32.93 -5.66 8.37
N SER A 740 -31.91 -6.37 7.88
CA SER A 740 -31.34 -7.55 8.53
C SER A 740 -29.81 -7.48 8.59
N ILE A 741 -29.26 -7.69 9.78
CA ILE A 741 -27.80 -7.76 10.03
C ILE A 741 -27.47 -9.13 10.62
N VAL A 742 -26.48 -9.79 10.02
CA VAL A 742 -25.86 -11.03 10.53
C VAL A 742 -24.38 -10.75 10.79
N LEU A 743 -23.94 -10.87 12.02
CA LEU A 743 -22.53 -10.79 12.42
C LEU A 743 -22.10 -12.16 12.94
N GLN A 744 -21.27 -12.89 12.23
CA GLN A 744 -20.99 -14.28 12.60
C GLN A 744 -19.53 -14.64 12.37
N ASP A 745 -18.89 -15.33 13.31
CA ASP A 745 -17.49 -15.77 13.18
C ASP A 745 -16.51 -14.61 12.88
N GLY A 746 -16.89 -13.38 13.24
CA GLY A 746 -16.23 -12.14 12.83
C GLY A 746 -15.73 -11.28 13.99
N LEU A 747 -15.00 -10.23 13.64
CA LEU A 747 -14.41 -9.26 14.57
C LEU A 747 -14.73 -7.83 14.10
N ILE A 748 -15.17 -6.96 15.00
CA ILE A 748 -15.26 -5.52 14.75
C ILE A 748 -14.37 -4.79 15.76
N GLU A 749 -13.40 -4.05 15.26
CA GLU A 749 -12.52 -3.18 16.03
C GLU A 749 -12.77 -1.73 15.63
N THR A 750 -13.06 -0.87 16.61
CA THR A 750 -13.29 0.57 16.37
C THR A 750 -12.76 1.41 17.53
N GLU A 751 -12.02 2.46 17.19
CA GLU A 751 -11.52 3.44 18.17
C GLU A 751 -12.60 4.47 18.60
N GLN A 752 -13.77 4.46 17.95
CA GLN A 752 -14.92 5.27 18.35
C GLN A 752 -16.15 4.38 18.53
N SER A 753 -17.27 4.70 17.89
CA SER A 753 -18.54 4.05 18.15
C SER A 753 -18.88 2.96 17.15
N LEU A 754 -19.51 1.89 17.64
CA LEU A 754 -20.24 0.93 16.83
C LEU A 754 -21.74 1.23 16.93
N VAL A 755 -22.38 1.56 15.80
CA VAL A 755 -23.81 1.85 15.73
C VAL A 755 -24.50 0.83 14.85
N ILE A 756 -25.46 0.09 15.41
CA ILE A 756 -26.23 -0.93 14.73
C ILE A 756 -27.69 -0.49 14.65
N ASN A 757 -28.15 -0.16 13.45
CA ASN A 757 -29.55 0.16 13.15
C ASN A 757 -30.15 -0.98 12.32
N SER A 758 -31.09 -1.74 12.89
CA SER A 758 -31.79 -2.75 12.11
C SER A 758 -33.19 -3.12 12.58
N SER A 759 -33.92 -3.84 11.73
CA SER A 759 -35.11 -4.57 12.18
C SER A 759 -34.71 -5.89 12.84
N ASN A 760 -33.85 -6.66 12.19
CA ASN A 760 -33.40 -7.95 12.70
C ASN A 760 -31.88 -7.96 12.87
N LEU A 761 -31.40 -8.42 14.02
CA LEU A 761 -29.99 -8.61 14.32
C LEU A 761 -29.76 -10.05 14.79
N LYS A 762 -28.86 -10.75 14.10
CA LYS A 762 -28.32 -12.03 14.53
C LYS A 762 -26.83 -11.89 14.76
N PHE A 763 -26.31 -12.38 15.88
CA PHE A 763 -24.88 -12.53 16.05
C PHE A 763 -24.49 -13.82 16.77
N SER A 764 -23.39 -14.45 16.34
CA SER A 764 -22.90 -15.73 16.88
C SER A 764 -21.41 -15.80 16.65
N SER A 765 -20.64 -16.22 17.66
CA SER A 765 -19.16 -16.26 17.58
C SER A 765 -18.58 -14.91 17.13
N GLN A 766 -19.22 -13.83 17.57
CA GLN A 766 -18.88 -12.46 17.21
C GLN A 766 -18.10 -11.81 18.35
N THR A 767 -16.96 -11.21 18.01
CA THR A 767 -16.17 -10.37 18.92
C THR A 767 -16.26 -8.91 18.50
N ASN A 768 -16.51 -8.00 19.43
CA ASN A 768 -16.47 -6.56 19.18
C ASN A 768 -15.59 -5.86 20.23
N ILE A 769 -14.60 -5.10 19.79
CA ILE A 769 -13.70 -4.32 20.66
C ILE A 769 -13.84 -2.84 20.27
N ILE A 770 -14.34 -2.04 21.20
CA ILE A 770 -14.87 -0.70 20.89
C ILE A 770 -14.32 0.31 21.90
N LYS A 771 -13.52 1.29 21.49
CA LYS A 771 -13.02 2.32 22.42
C LYS A 771 -14.06 3.40 22.76
N GLY A 772 -15.03 3.62 21.89
CA GLY A 772 -16.20 4.48 22.16
C GLY A 772 -17.43 3.68 22.59
N ASN A 773 -18.62 4.16 22.20
CA ASN A 773 -19.90 3.56 22.61
C ASN A 773 -20.37 2.49 21.62
N ILE A 774 -21.00 1.43 22.12
CA ILE A 774 -21.87 0.56 21.30
C ILE A 774 -23.33 0.98 21.42
N ILE A 775 -24.01 1.13 20.29
CA ILE A 775 -25.39 1.59 20.20
C ILE A 775 -26.23 0.59 19.41
N PHE A 776 -27.24 0.02 20.08
CA PHE A 776 -28.24 -0.85 19.51
C PHE A 776 -29.55 -0.10 19.26
N ASN A 777 -29.99 -0.09 18.02
CA ASN A 777 -31.29 0.40 17.60
C ASN A 777 -32.00 -0.69 16.80
N ILE A 778 -32.56 -1.66 17.51
CA ILE A 778 -33.13 -2.89 16.94
C ILE A 778 -34.65 -2.91 17.17
N SER A 779 -35.44 -3.00 16.10
CA SER A 779 -36.89 -2.80 16.19
C SER A 779 -37.75 -4.07 16.20
N ASN A 780 -37.22 -5.22 15.75
CA ASN A 780 -38.01 -6.46 15.63
C ASN A 780 -37.38 -7.63 16.39
N ILE A 781 -36.28 -8.21 15.90
CA ILE A 781 -35.69 -9.43 16.47
C ILE A 781 -34.22 -9.20 16.82
N VAL A 782 -33.80 -9.64 18.00
CA VAL A 782 -32.38 -9.87 18.34
C VAL A 782 -32.18 -11.35 18.66
N THR A 783 -31.13 -11.98 18.16
CA THR A 783 -30.77 -13.36 18.52
C THR A 783 -29.27 -13.51 18.58
N ASP A 784 -28.78 -14.14 19.63
CA ASP A 784 -27.35 -14.24 19.93
C ASP A 784 -26.83 -15.70 19.91
N GLY A 785 -27.61 -16.65 19.38
CA GLY A 785 -27.17 -18.04 19.27
C GLY A 785 -27.00 -18.80 20.60
N ASN A 786 -27.45 -18.23 21.75
CA ASN A 786 -27.29 -18.78 23.10
C ASN A 786 -25.83 -18.88 23.58
N ILE A 787 -25.60 -19.41 24.79
CA ILE A 787 -24.27 -19.37 25.45
C ILE A 787 -23.15 -20.10 24.70
N GLU A 788 -23.48 -21.11 23.89
CA GLU A 788 -22.49 -21.83 23.07
C GLU A 788 -21.97 -21.00 21.88
N SER A 789 -22.62 -19.88 21.56
CA SER A 789 -22.21 -19.03 20.44
C SER A 789 -20.91 -18.28 20.72
N GLY A 790 -20.56 -18.02 21.98
CA GLY A 790 -19.30 -17.34 22.33
C GLY A 790 -19.26 -15.86 21.92
N ASN A 791 -20.38 -15.15 22.02
CA ASN A 791 -20.43 -13.71 21.71
C ASN A 791 -19.78 -12.85 22.81
N TYR A 792 -18.90 -11.94 22.39
CA TYR A 792 -18.13 -11.07 23.28
C TYR A 792 -18.12 -9.62 22.81
N ILE A 793 -18.41 -8.69 23.72
CA ILE A 793 -18.41 -7.24 23.46
C ILE A 793 -17.58 -6.55 24.53
N GLU A 794 -16.48 -5.91 24.15
CA GLU A 794 -15.71 -5.00 25.01
C GLU A 794 -15.94 -3.56 24.57
N THR A 795 -16.32 -2.67 25.50
CA THR A 795 -16.46 -1.24 25.22
C THR A 795 -15.86 -0.34 26.31
N HIS A 796 -15.22 0.76 25.88
CA HIS A 796 -14.63 1.77 26.76
C HIS A 796 -15.47 3.06 26.89
N GLY A 797 -16.46 3.28 26.01
CA GLY A 797 -17.31 4.48 26.01
C GLY A 797 -18.70 4.28 26.62
N GLY A 798 -19.25 3.07 26.53
CA GLY A 798 -20.55 2.72 27.12
C GLY A 798 -21.45 1.96 26.18
N ILE A 799 -22.68 1.69 26.64
CA ILE A 799 -23.64 0.87 25.91
C ILE A 799 -25.04 1.51 25.93
N GLU A 800 -25.69 1.52 24.78
CA GLU A 800 -27.04 2.05 24.61
C GLU A 800 -27.95 1.05 23.88
N LEU A 801 -29.10 0.71 24.49
CA LEU A 801 -30.25 0.13 23.80
C LEU A 801 -31.30 1.23 23.62
N ARG A 802 -31.36 1.81 22.42
CA ARG A 802 -32.26 2.94 22.11
C ARG A 802 -33.71 2.49 21.91
N THR A 803 -33.90 1.40 21.19
CA THR A 803 -35.20 0.81 20.89
C THR A 803 -35.21 -0.62 21.40
N LYS A 804 -36.19 -0.98 22.22
CA LYS A 804 -36.41 -2.37 22.64
C LYS A 804 -36.89 -3.20 21.44
N PRO A 805 -36.24 -4.34 21.09
CA PRO A 805 -36.75 -5.25 20.07
C PRO A 805 -38.07 -5.90 20.52
N LYS A 806 -38.90 -6.32 19.56
CA LYS A 806 -40.17 -7.03 19.84
C LYS A 806 -39.93 -8.44 20.39
N PHE A 807 -38.89 -9.11 19.91
CA PHE A 807 -38.54 -10.48 20.25
C PHE A 807 -37.04 -10.65 20.46
N GLY A 808 -36.71 -11.58 21.35
CA GLY A 808 -35.37 -12.07 21.62
C GLY A 808 -34.60 -11.30 22.70
N ASP A 809 -33.48 -11.92 23.07
CA ASP A 809 -32.62 -11.56 24.18
C ASP A 809 -31.15 -11.80 23.80
N MET A 810 -30.24 -11.36 24.67
CA MET A 810 -28.78 -11.47 24.54
C MET A 810 -28.21 -12.33 25.69
N LEU A 811 -28.90 -13.41 26.07
CA LEU A 811 -28.60 -14.28 27.22
C LEU A 811 -27.35 -15.17 27.04
N GLY A 812 -26.85 -15.34 25.82
CA GLY A 812 -25.57 -15.97 25.50
C GLY A 812 -24.41 -15.00 25.31
N THR A 813 -24.64 -13.70 25.51
CA THR A 813 -23.65 -12.65 25.24
C THR A 813 -22.94 -12.19 26.51
N GLU A 814 -21.61 -12.10 26.45
CA GLU A 814 -20.79 -11.43 27.47
C GLU A 814 -20.44 -10.01 27.02
N ILE A 815 -20.72 -9.04 27.90
CA ILE A 815 -20.41 -7.63 27.70
C ILE A 815 -19.47 -7.17 28.81
N VAL A 816 -18.30 -6.67 28.43
CA VAL A 816 -17.29 -6.11 29.31
C VAL A 816 -17.22 -4.60 29.09
N LEU A 817 -17.53 -3.85 30.15
CA LEU A 817 -17.42 -2.39 30.16
C LEU A 817 -16.14 -2.00 30.89
N GLN A 818 -15.20 -1.37 30.18
CA GLN A 818 -13.94 -0.89 30.76
C GLN A 818 -13.97 0.62 30.94
N THR A 819 -13.75 1.10 32.16
CA THR A 819 -13.64 2.53 32.42
C THR A 819 -12.20 3.02 32.39
N SER A 820 -12.01 4.30 32.12
CA SER A 820 -10.75 5.01 32.38
C SER A 820 -10.78 5.73 33.72
N ASP A 821 -9.62 6.05 34.28
CA ASP A 821 -9.50 6.80 35.54
C ASP A 821 -10.33 8.10 35.49
N TYR A 822 -11.08 8.37 36.55
CA TYR A 822 -11.92 9.57 36.73
C TYR A 822 -13.05 9.75 35.70
N THR A 823 -13.45 8.70 34.97
CA THR A 823 -14.55 8.76 33.98
C THR A 823 -15.84 8.14 34.49
N THR A 824 -16.98 8.57 33.94
CA THR A 824 -18.28 7.90 34.14
C THR A 824 -18.72 7.29 32.81
N GLN A 825 -18.92 5.98 32.78
CA GLN A 825 -19.44 5.25 31.63
C GLN A 825 -20.95 5.06 31.77
N HIS A 826 -21.67 5.33 30.67
CA HIS A 826 -23.13 5.30 30.67
C HIS A 826 -23.67 3.96 30.13
N ILE A 827 -24.66 3.42 30.83
CA ILE A 827 -25.44 2.26 30.45
C ILE A 827 -26.88 2.74 30.28
N ILE A 828 -27.29 2.92 29.03
CA ILE A 828 -28.63 3.39 28.67
C ILE A 828 -29.44 2.20 28.19
N TRP A 829 -30.51 1.84 28.90
CA TRP A 829 -31.32 0.66 28.56
C TRP A 829 -32.81 0.99 28.58
N ASN A 830 -33.50 0.71 27.46
CA ASN A 830 -34.92 1.07 27.27
C ASN A 830 -35.86 -0.15 27.24
N ALA A 831 -35.51 -1.25 27.91
CA ALA A 831 -36.40 -2.41 28.03
C ALA A 831 -37.53 -2.19 29.06
N ASP A 832 -38.57 -3.02 28.98
CA ASP A 832 -39.74 -2.89 29.86
C ASP A 832 -39.42 -3.38 31.27
N ASP A 833 -39.88 -2.67 32.29
CA ASP A 833 -39.93 -3.18 33.66
C ASP A 833 -41.07 -4.20 33.81
N LYS A 834 -40.72 -5.48 33.96
CA LYS A 834 -41.64 -6.60 34.23
C LYS A 834 -41.72 -6.95 35.72
N GLY A 835 -41.10 -6.18 36.60
CA GLY A 835 -41.04 -6.49 38.03
C GLY A 835 -40.12 -7.67 38.35
N LEU A 836 -40.31 -8.24 39.55
CA LEU A 836 -39.70 -9.49 40.02
C LEU A 836 -40.34 -10.72 39.33
N ASN A 837 -40.36 -10.71 38.00
CA ASN A 837 -40.94 -11.77 37.20
C ASN A 837 -39.91 -12.22 36.16
N THR A 838 -39.83 -13.54 35.98
CA THR A 838 -38.86 -14.18 35.09
C THR A 838 -39.15 -13.93 33.61
N SER A 839 -40.37 -13.50 33.27
CA SER A 839 -40.71 -12.97 31.94
C SER A 839 -39.89 -11.73 31.54
N GLY A 840 -39.17 -11.10 32.46
CA GLY A 840 -38.17 -10.08 32.14
C GLY A 840 -36.95 -10.62 31.39
N TYR A 841 -36.74 -11.94 31.38
CA TYR A 841 -35.68 -12.64 30.63
C TYR A 841 -36.19 -13.26 29.32
N GLU A 842 -37.40 -12.94 28.89
CA GLU A 842 -38.01 -13.48 27.67
C GLU A 842 -38.54 -12.33 26.79
N ASN A 843 -37.98 -12.19 25.59
CA ASN A 843 -38.33 -11.15 24.61
C ASN A 843 -38.25 -9.74 25.19
N ASN A 844 -37.23 -9.46 26.00
CA ASN A 844 -37.07 -8.18 26.67
C ASN A 844 -35.65 -7.60 26.55
N ALA A 845 -34.84 -8.12 25.62
CA ALA A 845 -33.42 -7.76 25.48
C ALA A 845 -32.65 -7.95 26.80
N ALA A 846 -32.87 -9.07 27.48
CA ALA A 846 -32.07 -9.41 28.66
C ALA A 846 -30.63 -9.77 28.28
N ILE A 847 -29.67 -9.50 29.16
CA ILE A 847 -28.23 -9.71 28.92
C ILE A 847 -27.76 -10.95 29.68
N GLY A 848 -26.90 -11.75 29.05
CA GLY A 848 -26.28 -12.93 29.66
C GLY A 848 -25.30 -12.57 30.76
N ARG A 849 -24.19 -11.93 30.40
CA ARG A 849 -23.18 -11.50 31.36
C ARG A 849 -22.79 -10.05 31.15
N LEU A 850 -22.79 -9.28 32.23
CA LEU A 850 -22.27 -7.91 32.28
C LEU A 850 -21.11 -7.83 33.27
N THR A 851 -19.93 -7.46 32.80
CA THR A 851 -18.73 -7.30 33.63
C THR A 851 -18.31 -5.84 33.66
N LEU A 852 -18.21 -5.26 34.85
CA LEU A 852 -17.80 -3.88 35.08
C LEU A 852 -16.33 -3.85 35.53
N VAL A 853 -15.42 -3.41 34.67
CA VAL A 853 -13.99 -3.31 34.99
C VAL A 853 -13.69 -1.90 35.47
N ASN A 854 -13.51 -1.76 36.79
CA ASN A 854 -13.33 -0.46 37.43
C ASN A 854 -11.91 0.09 37.28
N ALA A 855 -11.81 1.36 36.91
CA ALA A 855 -10.60 2.18 37.03
C ALA A 855 -10.67 3.13 38.23
N ARG A 856 -9.59 3.88 38.51
CA ARG A 856 -9.49 4.74 39.70
C ARG A 856 -10.55 5.84 39.65
N ASN A 857 -11.37 5.94 40.70
CA ASN A 857 -12.46 6.93 40.81
C ASN A 857 -13.42 6.95 39.61
N SER A 858 -13.57 5.82 38.92
CA SER A 858 -14.52 5.68 37.83
C SER A 858 -15.93 5.34 38.31
N LYS A 859 -16.95 5.55 37.48
CA LYS A 859 -18.34 5.14 37.75
C LYS A 859 -19.03 4.54 36.53
N PHE A 860 -19.96 3.63 36.79
CA PHE A 860 -20.93 3.12 35.83
C PHE A 860 -22.31 3.65 36.18
N LYS A 861 -22.98 4.30 35.23
CA LYS A 861 -24.30 4.89 35.46
C LYS A 861 -25.37 4.20 34.63
N PHE A 862 -26.27 3.49 35.30
CA PHE A 862 -27.49 2.95 34.73
C PHE A 862 -28.53 4.06 34.60
N SER A 863 -29.12 4.18 33.41
CA SER A 863 -30.20 5.13 33.14
C SER A 863 -31.06 4.66 31.98
N SER A 864 -32.22 5.31 31.81
CA SER A 864 -32.99 5.18 30.57
C SER A 864 -33.07 6.53 29.87
N ALA A 865 -33.08 6.53 28.53
CA ALA A 865 -33.35 7.72 27.74
C ALA A 865 -34.85 7.92 27.49
N ASP A 866 -35.66 6.86 27.70
CA ASP A 866 -37.11 6.92 27.56
C ASP A 866 -37.75 7.35 28.88
N THR A 867 -38.48 8.46 28.84
CA THR A 867 -39.18 9.01 30.01
C THR A 867 -40.61 8.48 30.15
N THR A 868 -41.04 7.55 29.29
CA THR A 868 -42.40 7.00 29.26
C THR A 868 -42.46 5.57 29.78
N GLY A 869 -43.27 5.34 30.80
CA GLY A 869 -43.38 4.03 31.46
C GLY A 869 -42.17 3.67 32.33
N SER A 870 -42.30 2.58 33.10
CA SER A 870 -41.20 2.06 33.91
C SER A 870 -40.21 1.27 33.05
N LYS A 871 -38.92 1.56 33.19
CA LYS A 871 -37.85 0.93 32.42
C LYS A 871 -36.96 0.09 33.31
N ALA A 872 -36.40 -0.96 32.72
CA ALA A 872 -35.51 -1.85 33.45
C ALA A 872 -34.45 -2.48 32.55
N ILE A 873 -33.42 -3.03 33.18
CA ILE A 873 -32.45 -3.93 32.57
C ILE A 873 -32.45 -5.24 33.34
N TYR A 874 -32.49 -6.36 32.63
CA TYR A 874 -32.47 -7.72 33.19
C TYR A 874 -31.16 -8.38 32.82
N ILE A 875 -30.40 -8.83 33.83
CA ILE A 875 -29.03 -9.33 33.66
C ILE A 875 -28.92 -10.69 34.35
N ASP A 876 -28.58 -11.73 33.60
CA ASP A 876 -28.45 -13.07 34.15
C ASP A 876 -27.28 -13.15 35.15
N TYR A 877 -26.10 -12.63 34.77
CA TYR A 877 -24.98 -12.46 35.70
C TYR A 877 -24.31 -11.08 35.59
N ILE A 878 -24.15 -10.39 36.73
CA ILE A 878 -23.42 -9.12 36.81
C ILE A 878 -22.17 -9.24 37.69
N ASP A 879 -21.02 -8.87 37.13
CA ASP A 879 -19.78 -8.70 37.89
C ASP A 879 -19.54 -7.21 38.12
N PHE A 880 -19.55 -6.80 39.39
CA PHE A 880 -19.35 -5.40 39.77
C PHE A 880 -17.87 -4.99 39.78
N GLY A 881 -16.92 -5.92 39.58
CA GLY A 881 -15.48 -5.65 39.56
C GLY A 881 -14.93 -5.15 40.90
N VAL A 882 -15.62 -5.44 41.99
CA VAL A 882 -15.25 -5.11 43.38
C VAL A 882 -15.50 -6.31 44.30
N ASN A 883 -14.91 -6.30 45.49
CA ASN A 883 -15.08 -7.35 46.51
C ASN A 883 -16.09 -6.95 47.59
N GLU A 884 -16.58 -7.94 48.36
CA GLU A 884 -17.62 -7.79 49.39
C GLU A 884 -17.31 -6.74 50.47
N GLU A 885 -16.03 -6.47 50.76
CA GLU A 885 -15.63 -5.47 51.76
C GLU A 885 -16.20 -4.07 51.48
N LYS A 886 -16.49 -3.76 50.20
CA LYS A 886 -17.08 -2.49 49.77
C LYS A 886 -18.58 -2.37 50.09
N LEU A 887 -19.25 -3.46 50.47
CA LEU A 887 -20.68 -3.48 50.81
C LEU A 887 -20.94 -3.18 52.30
N MET A 888 -19.94 -3.24 53.17
CA MET A 888 -20.17 -3.41 54.61
C MET A 888 -20.71 -2.17 55.35
N PHE A 889 -20.85 -1.00 54.69
CA PHE A 889 -21.28 0.24 55.35
C PHE A 889 -22.12 1.21 54.48
N GLU A 890 -22.51 0.85 53.26
CA GLU A 890 -23.22 1.74 52.32
C GLU A 890 -24.46 1.05 51.70
N ASP A 891 -25.52 1.81 51.41
CA ASP A 891 -26.75 1.37 50.71
C ASP A 891 -26.59 1.34 49.17
N ARG A 892 -25.33 1.33 48.72
CA ARG A 892 -24.89 1.48 47.34
C ARG A 892 -23.47 0.94 47.14
N ILE A 893 -23.09 0.70 45.89
CA ILE A 893 -21.74 0.38 45.46
C ILE A 893 -21.07 1.68 44.97
N GLU A 894 -19.87 1.99 45.48
CA GLU A 894 -19.13 3.24 45.20
C GLU A 894 -18.97 3.55 43.70
N THR A 895 -18.73 2.52 42.90
CA THR A 895 -18.48 2.62 41.45
C THR A 895 -19.75 2.53 40.60
N VAL A 896 -20.94 2.40 41.20
CA VAL A 896 -22.20 2.25 40.45
C VAL A 896 -23.22 3.31 40.87
N ASP A 897 -23.87 3.91 39.89
CA ASP A 897 -25.01 4.81 40.04
C ASP A 897 -26.22 4.26 39.26
N ILE A 898 -27.41 4.32 39.86
CA ILE A 898 -28.66 3.90 39.23
C ILE A 898 -29.60 5.10 39.27
N ALA A 899 -30.00 5.60 38.10
CA ALA A 899 -30.90 6.74 37.97
C ALA A 899 -32.35 6.40 38.35
N ASP A 900 -33.13 7.43 38.73
CA ASP A 900 -34.51 7.25 39.24
C ASP A 900 -35.49 6.66 38.22
N ASN A 901 -35.13 6.69 36.94
CA ASN A 901 -35.97 6.24 35.83
C ASN A 901 -35.64 4.82 35.34
N ILE A 902 -34.81 4.05 36.06
CA ILE A 902 -34.50 2.66 35.71
C ILE A 902 -34.38 1.77 36.95
N THR A 903 -34.80 0.51 36.80
CA THR A 903 -34.54 -0.57 37.77
C THR A 903 -33.58 -1.60 37.16
N VAL A 904 -32.59 -2.04 37.93
CA VAL A 904 -31.65 -3.09 37.56
C VAL A 904 -32.07 -4.39 38.23
N TYR A 905 -32.47 -5.37 37.42
CA TYR A 905 -32.73 -6.73 37.86
C TYR A 905 -31.56 -7.62 37.50
N PHE A 906 -31.08 -8.41 38.46
CA PHE A 906 -30.00 -9.35 38.23
C PHE A 906 -30.30 -10.72 38.86
N SER A 907 -29.76 -11.79 38.29
CA SER A 907 -29.98 -13.14 38.80
C SER A 907 -28.84 -13.72 39.60
N ALA A 908 -27.61 -13.36 39.27
CA ALA A 908 -26.45 -13.66 40.10
C ALA A 908 -25.37 -12.59 39.94
N SER A 909 -24.45 -12.57 40.89
CA SER A 909 -23.33 -11.63 40.88
C SER A 909 -22.06 -12.23 41.50
N ASN A 910 -20.95 -11.50 41.37
CA ASN A 910 -19.71 -11.78 42.09
C ASN A 910 -19.79 -11.40 43.59
N LEU A 911 -20.84 -10.69 43.99
CA LEU A 911 -21.17 -10.29 45.36
C LEU A 911 -22.45 -11.01 45.85
N PRO A 912 -22.68 -11.15 47.17
CA PRO A 912 -23.89 -11.77 47.73
C PRO A 912 -25.16 -11.03 47.30
N ALA A 913 -26.08 -11.71 46.61
CA ALA A 913 -27.27 -11.08 46.05
C ALA A 913 -28.21 -10.55 47.13
N GLU A 914 -28.24 -11.19 48.30
CA GLU A 914 -29.08 -10.82 49.44
C GLU A 914 -28.66 -9.50 50.09
N LEU A 915 -27.39 -9.12 49.96
CA LEU A 915 -26.90 -7.81 50.42
C LEU A 915 -27.18 -6.72 49.40
N LEU A 916 -27.24 -7.08 48.12
CA LEU A 916 -27.51 -6.15 47.02
C LEU A 916 -29.01 -5.87 46.83
N ASP A 917 -29.87 -6.84 47.14
CA ASP A 917 -31.31 -6.72 46.96
C ASP A 917 -31.90 -5.60 47.84
N GLY A 918 -32.57 -4.64 47.21
CA GLY A 918 -33.13 -3.47 47.89
C GLY A 918 -32.22 -2.25 47.94
N MET A 919 -30.96 -2.33 47.50
CA MET A 919 -30.06 -1.18 47.40
C MET A 919 -30.60 -0.09 46.45
N TYR A 920 -30.03 1.11 46.55
CA TYR A 920 -30.43 2.29 45.76
C TYR A 920 -31.91 2.67 45.93
N GLY A 921 -32.49 2.48 47.12
CA GLY A 921 -33.92 2.73 47.36
C GLY A 921 -34.83 1.72 46.67
N GLY A 922 -34.39 0.47 46.53
CA GLY A 922 -35.13 -0.61 45.91
C GLY A 922 -35.03 -0.67 44.38
N ARG A 923 -34.03 -0.02 43.76
CA ARG A 923 -33.82 -0.03 42.30
C ARG A 923 -32.82 -1.10 41.84
N LEU A 924 -32.07 -1.70 42.76
CA LEU A 924 -31.31 -2.92 42.49
C LEU A 924 -32.06 -4.10 43.10
N LYS A 925 -32.43 -5.08 42.28
CA LYS A 925 -33.32 -6.18 42.68
C LYS A 925 -32.82 -7.54 42.21
N TRP A 926 -32.80 -8.49 43.13
CA TRP A 926 -32.43 -9.87 42.83
C TRP A 926 -33.65 -10.68 42.34
N ILE A 927 -33.47 -11.46 41.27
CA ILE A 927 -34.46 -12.42 40.78
C ILE A 927 -33.85 -13.82 40.76
N ASN A 928 -34.51 -14.76 41.44
CA ASN A 928 -34.19 -16.19 41.38
C ASN A 928 -34.56 -16.80 40.01
N PHE A 929 -33.79 -16.47 38.99
CA PHE A 929 -33.88 -17.03 37.64
C PHE A 929 -32.61 -17.88 37.40
N PRO A 930 -32.74 -19.16 37.02
CA PRO A 930 -31.60 -20.03 36.69
C PRO A 930 -31.21 -19.86 35.21
N GLY A 931 -30.50 -18.79 34.88
CA GLY A 931 -30.05 -18.50 33.51
C GLY A 931 -28.78 -19.26 33.10
N ASN A 932 -28.25 -18.92 31.93
CA ASN A 932 -27.06 -19.56 31.36
C ASN A 932 -25.80 -19.33 32.23
N PHE A 933 -25.67 -18.15 32.83
CA PHE A 933 -24.54 -17.73 33.65
C PHE A 933 -24.84 -17.74 35.17
N SER A 934 -26.11 -17.85 35.56
CA SER A 934 -26.55 -17.90 36.95
C SER A 934 -27.06 -19.25 37.42
N SER A 935 -27.12 -20.30 36.60
CA SER A 935 -27.57 -21.63 37.03
C SER A 935 -26.47 -22.49 37.65
N MET A 936 -26.88 -23.46 38.47
CA MET A 936 -26.06 -24.50 39.06
C MET A 936 -26.85 -25.82 39.08
N PRO A 937 -26.25 -26.95 38.67
CA PRO A 937 -26.92 -28.25 38.70
C PRO A 937 -27.03 -28.78 40.13
N VAL A 938 -28.19 -29.29 40.49
CA VAL A 938 -28.46 -29.95 41.77
C VAL A 938 -29.15 -31.28 41.53
N TYR A 939 -28.55 -32.35 42.06
CA TYR A 939 -29.03 -33.72 41.89
C TYR A 939 -29.94 -34.14 43.05
N MET A 940 -31.16 -34.58 42.72
CA MET A 940 -32.17 -35.02 43.68
C MET A 940 -32.17 -36.55 43.79
N ASN A 941 -31.57 -37.09 44.85
CA ASN A 941 -31.28 -38.52 44.95
C ASN A 941 -32.53 -39.42 44.91
N LYS A 942 -33.64 -39.06 45.58
CA LYS A 942 -34.85 -39.89 45.58
C LYS A 942 -35.70 -39.76 44.31
N LEU A 943 -35.46 -38.73 43.50
CA LEU A 943 -36.09 -38.55 42.19
C LEU A 943 -35.21 -39.04 41.04
N ASN A 944 -33.92 -39.31 41.29
CA ASN A 944 -32.92 -39.64 40.27
C ASN A 944 -32.93 -38.64 39.09
N LYS A 945 -33.00 -37.34 39.41
CA LYS A 945 -33.16 -36.24 38.44
C LYS A 945 -32.30 -35.04 38.84
N THR A 946 -31.73 -34.35 37.86
CA THR A 946 -30.97 -33.11 38.06
C THR A 946 -31.83 -31.91 37.69
N TYR A 947 -31.86 -30.90 38.55
CA TYR A 947 -32.49 -29.62 38.30
C TYR A 947 -31.43 -28.52 38.23
N PHE A 948 -31.64 -27.54 37.35
CA PHE A 948 -30.85 -26.32 37.34
C PHE A 948 -31.56 -25.28 38.22
N VAL A 949 -30.84 -24.81 39.22
CA VAL A 949 -31.33 -23.78 40.15
C VAL A 949 -30.41 -22.57 40.07
N ASN A 950 -30.87 -21.41 40.51
CA ASN A 950 -30.00 -20.26 40.59
C ASN A 950 -28.84 -20.55 41.58
N LYS A 951 -27.61 -20.25 41.16
CA LYS A 951 -26.39 -20.57 41.91
C LYS A 951 -26.32 -19.80 43.22
N VAL A 952 -26.73 -18.53 43.23
CA VAL A 952 -26.72 -17.71 44.45
C VAL A 952 -27.79 -18.22 45.40
N PHE A 953 -28.98 -18.56 44.90
CA PHE A 953 -30.02 -19.19 45.71
C PHE A 953 -29.55 -20.50 46.34
N ARG A 954 -28.85 -21.35 45.58
CA ARG A 954 -28.27 -22.61 46.10
C ARG A 954 -27.14 -22.38 47.10
N GLN A 955 -26.32 -21.35 46.91
CA GLN A 955 -25.14 -21.09 47.74
C GLN A 955 -25.41 -20.12 48.90
N SER A 956 -26.64 -19.60 48.99
CA SER A 956 -27.08 -18.65 50.01
C SER A 956 -26.74 -19.12 51.42
N LEU A 957 -26.10 -18.25 52.20
CA LEU A 957 -25.81 -18.47 53.62
C LEU A 957 -26.92 -17.98 54.55
N TYR A 958 -27.99 -17.41 54.00
CA TYR A 958 -29.08 -16.76 54.74
C TYR A 958 -30.42 -17.49 54.61
N ILE A 959 -30.70 -18.01 53.42
CA ILE A 959 -31.92 -18.76 53.08
C ILE A 959 -31.72 -20.25 53.40
N ASP A 960 -32.66 -20.79 54.15
CA ASP A 960 -32.90 -22.22 54.39
C ASP A 960 -34.23 -22.57 53.68
N THR A 961 -34.16 -23.27 52.55
CA THR A 961 -35.31 -23.42 51.65
C THR A 961 -36.24 -24.55 52.06
N ASP A 962 -35.72 -25.66 52.56
CA ASP A 962 -36.52 -26.80 53.03
C ASP A 962 -36.82 -26.74 54.54
N ASN A 963 -36.30 -25.71 55.21
CA ASN A 963 -36.60 -25.32 56.58
C ASN A 963 -36.19 -26.42 57.59
N ASP A 964 -35.05 -27.04 57.34
CA ASP A 964 -34.46 -28.09 58.18
C ASP A 964 -33.53 -27.55 59.29
N GLY A 965 -33.22 -26.25 59.23
CA GLY A 965 -32.34 -25.55 60.16
C GLY A 965 -30.93 -25.26 59.61
N THR A 966 -30.62 -25.67 58.38
CA THR A 966 -29.33 -25.46 57.71
C THR A 966 -29.50 -24.55 56.50
N ALA A 967 -28.75 -23.44 56.43
CA ALA A 967 -28.80 -22.58 55.26
C ALA A 967 -28.30 -23.31 53.99
N ASN A 968 -28.89 -22.97 52.84
CA ASN A 968 -28.68 -23.68 51.57
C ASN A 968 -27.19 -23.91 51.23
N GLY A 969 -26.32 -22.92 51.46
CA GLY A 969 -24.89 -22.99 51.16
C GLY A 969 -24.10 -23.98 52.02
N PHE A 970 -24.59 -24.29 53.22
CA PHE A 970 -24.01 -25.31 54.12
C PHE A 970 -24.73 -26.66 54.03
N ASP A 971 -25.91 -26.69 53.40
CA ASP A 971 -26.74 -27.87 53.32
C ASP A 971 -26.36 -28.79 52.13
N LEU A 972 -26.32 -30.09 52.40
CA LEU A 972 -26.14 -31.16 51.41
C LEU A 972 -27.44 -31.47 50.66
N THR A 973 -28.59 -31.17 51.26
CA THR A 973 -29.94 -31.35 50.70
C THR A 973 -30.78 -30.06 50.78
N PRO A 974 -30.29 -28.92 50.26
CA PRO A 974 -30.89 -27.57 50.44
C PRO A 974 -32.31 -27.39 49.93
N PHE A 975 -32.83 -28.36 49.19
CA PHE A 975 -34.18 -28.37 48.64
C PHE A 975 -34.90 -29.68 48.99
N GLY A 976 -34.46 -30.37 50.04
CA GLY A 976 -34.86 -31.73 50.38
C GLY A 976 -34.23 -32.82 49.49
N ASP A 977 -34.66 -34.06 49.69
CA ASP A 977 -34.17 -35.25 48.96
C ASP A 977 -34.96 -35.57 47.68
N GLY A 978 -35.96 -34.75 47.37
CA GLY A 978 -36.87 -34.87 46.22
C GLY A 978 -38.22 -35.52 46.54
N VAL A 979 -38.45 -35.96 47.78
CA VAL A 979 -39.80 -36.34 48.23
C VAL A 979 -40.60 -35.06 48.55
N PRO A 980 -41.81 -34.87 48.00
CA PRO A 980 -42.61 -33.68 48.31
C PRO A 980 -42.94 -33.65 49.81
N SER A 981 -42.45 -32.62 50.50
CA SER A 981 -42.78 -32.33 51.89
C SER A 981 -43.77 -31.17 51.97
N VAL A 982 -44.83 -31.34 52.76
CA VAL A 982 -45.76 -30.25 53.03
C VAL A 982 -45.05 -29.26 53.96
N VAL A 983 -44.80 -28.06 53.44
CA VAL A 983 -44.09 -26.97 54.14
C VAL A 983 -45.06 -26.24 55.07
N SER A 984 -46.32 -26.05 54.66
CA SER A 984 -47.33 -25.45 55.52
C SER A 984 -48.75 -25.93 55.20
N THR A 985 -49.64 -25.92 56.20
CA THR A 985 -51.09 -26.07 55.99
C THR A 985 -51.85 -25.00 56.76
N LYS A 986 -52.78 -24.33 56.10
CA LYS A 986 -53.57 -23.25 56.69
C LYS A 986 -55.04 -23.44 56.42
N ARG A 987 -55.86 -23.43 57.48
CA ARG A 987 -57.31 -23.32 57.33
C ARG A 987 -57.65 -21.89 56.91
N LEU A 988 -58.21 -21.74 55.73
CA LEU A 988 -58.77 -20.50 55.23
C LEU A 988 -60.25 -20.40 55.65
N GLY A 989 -60.77 -19.18 55.81
CA GLY A 989 -62.20 -18.97 56.05
C GLY A 989 -63.07 -19.64 54.97
N ASN A 990 -64.33 -19.96 55.28
CA ASN A 990 -65.28 -20.63 54.37
C ASN A 990 -64.94 -22.09 54.00
N LYS A 991 -64.39 -22.89 54.93
CA LYS A 991 -64.10 -24.33 54.74
C LYS A 991 -63.11 -24.60 53.61
N LYS A 992 -62.08 -23.78 53.52
CA LYS A 992 -60.97 -23.99 52.59
C LYS A 992 -59.73 -24.38 53.36
N ILE A 993 -58.93 -25.27 52.78
CA ILE A 993 -57.59 -25.59 53.29
C ILE A 993 -56.57 -25.25 52.21
N GLU A 994 -55.55 -24.52 52.63
CA GLU A 994 -54.36 -24.25 51.82
C GLU A 994 -53.29 -25.26 52.22
N ILE A 995 -52.73 -25.92 51.22
CA ILE A 995 -51.62 -26.86 51.35
C ILE A 995 -50.47 -26.27 50.54
N GLN A 996 -49.34 -26.07 51.20
CA GLN A 996 -48.13 -25.54 50.58
C GLN A 996 -47.00 -26.57 50.65
N TRP A 997 -46.27 -26.76 49.56
CA TRP A 997 -45.09 -27.64 49.51
C TRP A 997 -44.01 -27.04 48.64
N LEU A 998 -42.78 -27.53 48.81
CA LEU A 998 -41.67 -27.17 47.94
C LEU A 998 -41.81 -27.91 46.61
N ALA A 999 -41.94 -27.17 45.52
CA ALA A 999 -42.11 -27.69 44.18
C ALA A 999 -40.87 -27.45 43.31
N PHE A 1000 -40.59 -28.42 42.44
CA PHE A 1000 -39.50 -28.39 41.47
C PHE A 1000 -40.02 -27.92 40.11
N PRO A 1001 -39.19 -27.24 39.31
CA PRO A 1001 -39.57 -26.76 37.98
C PRO A 1001 -40.15 -27.84 37.08
N ASN A 1002 -41.15 -27.47 36.29
CA ASN A 1002 -41.79 -28.33 35.28
C ASN A 1002 -42.14 -29.73 35.82
N SER A 1003 -42.69 -29.80 37.03
CA SER A 1003 -42.99 -31.06 37.71
C SER A 1003 -44.49 -31.20 38.00
N ILE A 1004 -44.96 -32.45 38.01
CA ILE A 1004 -46.38 -32.78 38.24
C ILE A 1004 -46.54 -33.44 39.61
N TYR A 1005 -47.48 -32.91 40.39
CA TYR A 1005 -47.84 -33.39 41.73
C TYR A 1005 -49.29 -33.90 41.75
N ARG A 1006 -49.53 -35.10 42.27
CA ARG A 1006 -50.87 -35.55 42.66
C ARG A 1006 -51.16 -35.11 44.09
N VAL A 1007 -52.22 -34.34 44.24
CA VAL A 1007 -52.87 -34.12 45.52
C VAL A 1007 -53.91 -35.22 45.68
N GLU A 1008 -53.72 -36.09 46.66
CA GLU A 1008 -54.66 -37.15 47.00
C GLU A 1008 -55.25 -36.90 48.39
N TYR A 1009 -56.49 -37.33 48.62
CA TYR A 1009 -57.19 -37.15 49.88
C TYR A 1009 -57.90 -38.43 50.34
N LYS A 1010 -58.23 -38.49 51.62
CA LYS A 1010 -59.18 -39.45 52.20
C LYS A 1010 -59.90 -38.83 53.39
N ASP A 1011 -61.16 -39.21 53.60
CA ASP A 1011 -61.99 -38.63 54.65
C ASP A 1011 -61.68 -39.28 56.02
N GLU A 1012 -61.34 -40.58 56.03
CA GLU A 1012 -60.91 -41.33 57.21
C GLU A 1012 -59.59 -42.06 56.99
N ILE A 1013 -58.88 -42.41 58.07
CA ILE A 1013 -57.55 -43.03 57.95
C ILE A 1013 -57.58 -44.44 57.35
N THR A 1014 -58.72 -45.12 57.42
CA THR A 1014 -58.96 -46.49 56.97
C THR A 1014 -59.33 -46.61 55.49
N GLU A 1015 -59.65 -45.48 54.83
CA GLU A 1015 -60.04 -45.47 53.42
C GLU A 1015 -58.83 -45.47 52.46
N ASP A 1016 -59.08 -45.96 51.23
CA ASP A 1016 -58.17 -45.80 50.12
C ASP A 1016 -58.05 -44.32 49.69
N TRP A 1017 -56.85 -43.95 49.26
CA TRP A 1017 -56.58 -42.62 48.76
C TRP A 1017 -57.29 -42.35 47.43
N ARG A 1018 -57.97 -41.21 47.35
CA ARG A 1018 -58.65 -40.74 46.14
C ARG A 1018 -57.90 -39.55 45.56
N LEU A 1019 -57.79 -39.50 44.23
CA LEU A 1019 -57.21 -38.36 43.53
C LEU A 1019 -58.11 -37.13 43.74
N LEU A 1020 -57.55 -36.04 44.25
CA LEU A 1020 -58.22 -34.76 44.36
C LEU A 1020 -57.92 -33.89 43.14
N ASN A 1021 -56.63 -33.72 42.82
CA ASN A 1021 -56.20 -32.96 41.67
C ASN A 1021 -54.77 -33.34 41.23
N GLU A 1022 -54.46 -33.10 39.96
CA GLU A 1022 -53.09 -33.03 39.46
C GLU A 1022 -52.68 -31.55 39.35
N PHE A 1023 -51.58 -31.19 40.00
CA PHE A 1023 -51.05 -29.84 40.04
C PHE A 1023 -49.74 -29.80 39.26
N VAL A 1024 -49.69 -28.95 38.23
CA VAL A 1024 -48.49 -28.70 37.45
C VAL A 1024 -47.80 -27.46 38.01
N TYR A 1025 -46.55 -27.61 38.42
CA TYR A 1025 -45.72 -26.46 38.79
C TYR A 1025 -44.93 -25.98 37.58
N GLU A 1026 -45.36 -24.87 37.00
CA GLU A 1026 -44.72 -24.22 35.84
C GLU A 1026 -43.68 -23.17 36.26
N GLY A 1027 -43.29 -23.13 37.53
CA GLY A 1027 -42.21 -22.26 37.98
C GLY A 1027 -40.88 -22.70 37.37
N ILE A 1028 -40.02 -21.73 37.05
CA ILE A 1028 -38.71 -22.00 36.42
C ILE A 1028 -37.59 -22.28 37.42
N SER A 1029 -37.83 -22.07 38.72
CA SER A 1029 -36.92 -22.38 39.83
C SER A 1029 -37.64 -23.18 40.91
N VAL A 1030 -36.91 -23.76 41.85
CA VAL A 1030 -37.52 -24.36 43.05
C VAL A 1030 -38.26 -23.27 43.82
N GLY A 1031 -39.48 -23.57 44.27
CA GLY A 1031 -40.30 -22.61 45.01
C GLY A 1031 -41.53 -23.23 45.63
N ASN A 1032 -42.25 -22.45 46.44
CA ASN A 1032 -43.43 -22.95 47.14
C ASN A 1032 -44.65 -23.02 46.21
N ALA A 1033 -45.16 -24.23 45.96
CA ALA A 1033 -46.45 -24.44 45.35
C ALA A 1033 -47.56 -24.36 46.41
N VAL A 1034 -48.70 -23.76 46.04
CA VAL A 1034 -49.86 -23.59 46.90
C VAL A 1034 -51.08 -24.18 46.23
N PHE A 1035 -51.76 -25.09 46.91
CA PHE A 1035 -53.03 -25.67 46.48
C PHE A 1035 -54.12 -25.38 47.51
N ILE A 1036 -55.27 -24.90 47.02
CA ILE A 1036 -56.43 -24.61 47.87
C ILE A 1036 -57.56 -25.56 47.52
N ASP A 1037 -57.99 -26.36 48.51
CA ASP A 1037 -59.16 -27.21 48.41
C ASP A 1037 -60.34 -26.66 49.22
N SER A 1038 -61.57 -27.01 48.83
CA SER A 1038 -62.80 -26.69 49.55
C SER A 1038 -63.44 -27.98 50.09
N TYR A 1039 -63.38 -28.22 51.40
CA TYR A 1039 -63.85 -29.47 52.00
C TYR A 1039 -65.36 -29.46 52.32
N SER A 1040 -66.04 -30.57 52.05
CA SER A 1040 -67.52 -30.68 52.17
C SER A 1040 -68.01 -30.85 53.62
N LYS A 1041 -69.31 -30.61 53.88
CA LYS A 1041 -69.96 -30.59 55.20
C LYS A 1041 -69.91 -31.90 56.02
N LYS A 1042 -69.38 -33.02 55.50
CA LYS A 1042 -69.53 -34.35 56.14
C LYS A 1042 -68.41 -34.78 57.10
N SER A 1043 -67.24 -34.13 57.12
CA SER A 1043 -66.20 -34.42 58.13
C SER A 1043 -65.48 -33.13 58.59
N GLU A 1044 -65.11 -33.07 59.88
CA GLU A 1044 -64.35 -31.95 60.48
C GLU A 1044 -62.82 -32.11 60.31
N SER A 1045 -62.40 -33.22 59.68
CA SER A 1045 -61.01 -33.64 59.47
C SER A 1045 -60.92 -34.47 58.16
N GLY A 1046 -59.83 -34.32 57.42
CA GLY A 1046 -59.48 -35.17 56.28
C GLY A 1046 -57.95 -35.26 56.15
N PHE A 1047 -57.46 -36.32 55.54
CA PHE A 1047 -56.03 -36.55 55.32
C PHE A 1047 -55.67 -36.23 53.87
N TYR A 1048 -54.58 -35.51 53.66
CA TYR A 1048 -54.03 -35.20 52.34
C TYR A 1048 -52.64 -35.83 52.21
N ARG A 1049 -52.28 -36.27 51.01
CA ARG A 1049 -50.89 -36.59 50.66
C ARG A 1049 -50.54 -36.03 49.30
N LEU A 1050 -49.28 -35.65 49.15
CA LEU A 1050 -48.68 -35.24 47.90
C LEU A 1050 -47.85 -36.39 47.33
N LYS A 1051 -47.94 -36.61 46.04
CA LYS A 1051 -47.04 -37.50 45.30
C LYS A 1051 -46.44 -36.75 44.13
N TYR A 1052 -45.12 -36.88 43.99
CA TYR A 1052 -44.42 -36.54 42.76
C TYR A 1052 -44.64 -37.64 41.73
N ILE A 1053 -44.81 -37.27 40.46
CA ILE A 1053 -45.10 -38.22 39.38
C ILE A 1053 -44.15 -38.10 38.21
N GLU A 1054 -43.75 -36.86 37.88
CA GLU A 1054 -42.94 -36.57 36.69
C GLU A 1054 -42.06 -35.35 36.90
#